data_AF-A0A2E4FF78-F1
#
_entry.id   AF-A0A2E4FF78-F1
#
_cell.length_a   1.000
_cell.length_b   1.000
_cell.length_c   1.000
_cell.angle_alpha   90.00
_cell.angle_beta   90.00
_cell.angle_gamma   90.00
#
_symmetry.space_group_name_H-M   'P 1'
#
loop_
_entity.id
_entity.type
_entity.pdbx_description
1 polymer ?
#
loop_
_entity_poly.entity_id
_entity_poly.type
_entity_poly.pdbx_seq_one_letter_code
_entity_poly.pdbx_strand_id
1 'polypeptide(L)'
;MTRLVPITLALSMTLAGCAQQREAVDRVQPNEVDKTFFVGADLLDPSDNPEFWAQGTLVDVGYGAAQDGLFTSTYAQPMSRIKWQITEDLLLGRLAYERIATSDGKGVGDRTEEGIIVVAYPIEKHFDIVQGYNPTTGEQLNILEENAIDRPWYERQYMRVDWSRNLNVDSYDFDTLSLLGIYGSVKYESLAYDVTDPNSPDAPFFDVEGGYFDVTSKAFAKPLEIDLSALGWGIDKFPACFLDADFMGGSFPAGSCSPVELTIRQAFRRVIDTDFEPKDWDGYRFQSYGAFTVERMGYARNYGMSDDMWHRFITRYDIWYRSHYYDDPASMSGPIECYTPETTPYAADPRRDDDLNGTHDECEAAGLGSQCDIYRQRCTLPYTEREAETIVWYYTEGSNADFYEPTEWATHDWDVAMRVAVAAAKRAECNATGQSDCAGRFPVYTGQQTDNVDAIALAREVDACRAGTAYAGENCDALADTIGAKRGYSDGVIAVAKMDEMIVLCHSPVAENDHKACGPVGTRVRKGDLRYHQVNVITEPQTPSPWGIYTDAEDPLTGQTVSASINVWSHVNDLWSQKVIDMLRYIGGELSTEDITEGENVRAWAQAAEAASMGGAAPRMEREDVGRRMADFTGGDVEEAMRATAGEVDMAPEILEQARLLKRELSGVAATFDAPTSNGATYSARRESAAGTAFEAGLMTKMMQTYSGTQGMPITDGLMDLTSPLRGANPALKRDLFHMKEMALAERGACILHEASAPMALTGLSDVLQEKFGAFNPADSPDVQYERAERMRKYLARRAQYAVVVHEMGHSIGLRHNFISSSDAFNYRPQYWQLRTRNGAVSNACTDLQADGEGCVGPRYYDPVTEGERDGLLWMWMHSSVMDYAGELTQDMLGLGAYDFAAAKMFYGDTVAVYSDPSYLAGTARGLGVVSKVDDFGGLLGIQPSYNGEEIHYSALQSRYDLISDCQNVNEGDFKPANWNDDEDGLWHPIVDGLIVPVDGEFSRCRQQSVDYVQWDQLVMPNNAQIDGYYGGGVSIDPNSRVRVPYGFATDRWADLGNASVYRHDNGADVYEIFNFLITQQEVGHIFNNYRRGRQSFSVSGAANRALYRYNTKLRDGAKGLGLMRNVYEDFATENGYAFDAYWEILAPIFFPDNILASGMVFDHFTRLLARPQDGEHFRTQGDPVLRSKADTYGDGPTLVRVPNGATGYFGDIGLGGRPVENALASDKGDYSSDFTVNAGSYYDKIFTSMLMTESIDNFISDS
;
A
#
# COMPACT_ATOMS: atom_id res chain seq x y z
N MET A 1 8.72 87.01 13.60
CA MET A 1 9.02 88.26 14.32
C MET A 1 9.46 87.93 15.75
N THR A 2 10.78 87.85 15.92
CA THR A 2 11.64 88.42 16.98
C THR A 2 11.02 89.05 18.25
N ARG A 3 11.55 88.63 19.43
CA ARG A 3 12.10 89.41 20.60
C ARG A 3 11.71 88.79 21.97
N LEU A 4 12.64 88.29 22.79
CA LEU A 4 13.54 88.92 23.81
C LEU A 4 13.10 88.61 25.28
N VAL A 5 13.80 87.69 25.96
CA VAL A 5 14.69 87.83 27.18
C VAL A 5 14.37 88.98 28.19
N PRO A 6 14.65 88.94 29.55
CA PRO A 6 15.44 88.02 30.43
C PRO A 6 14.67 87.54 31.73
N ILE A 7 15.12 86.70 32.68
CA ILE A 7 16.19 86.82 33.72
C ILE A 7 16.29 85.43 34.46
N THR A 8 17.40 84.65 34.39
CA THR A 8 18.58 84.49 35.32
C THR A 8 18.32 83.80 36.70
N LEU A 9 18.78 82.53 36.88
CA LEU A 9 19.86 81.97 37.78
C LEU A 9 19.73 82.20 39.31
N ALA A 10 20.05 81.35 40.29
CA ALA A 10 20.85 80.10 40.46
C ALA A 10 20.53 79.53 41.89
N LEU A 11 20.26 78.22 42.11
CA LEU A 11 21.15 77.07 42.44
C LEU A 11 21.22 76.66 43.95
N SER A 12 20.63 75.52 44.29
CA SER A 12 21.25 74.42 45.09
C SER A 12 20.38 73.17 44.99
N MET A 13 20.92 72.12 44.36
CA MET A 13 20.28 70.84 44.05
C MET A 13 20.24 69.91 45.27
N THR A 14 19.08 69.28 45.53
CA THR A 14 18.98 68.01 46.26
C THR A 14 18.74 66.92 45.22
N LEU A 15 19.75 66.05 45.03
CA LEU A 15 19.63 64.86 44.20
C LEU A 15 18.81 63.81 44.96
N ALA A 16 17.53 63.70 44.64
CA ALA A 16 16.76 62.49 44.90
C ALA A 16 17.25 61.42 43.90
N GLY A 17 18.18 60.57 44.33
CA GLY A 17 18.50 59.36 43.61
C GLY A 17 17.31 58.41 43.71
N CYS A 18 16.53 58.29 42.63
CA CYS A 18 15.62 57.17 42.45
C CYS A 18 16.46 55.89 42.50
N ALA A 19 16.35 55.12 43.58
CA ALA A 19 16.87 53.76 43.61
C ALA A 19 16.04 52.95 42.61
N GLN A 20 16.60 52.74 41.42
CA GLN A 20 16.05 51.83 40.43
C GLN A 20 15.93 50.45 41.10
N GLN A 21 14.71 49.92 41.18
CA GLN A 21 14.45 48.57 41.69
C GLN A 21 15.32 47.61 40.88
N ARG A 22 16.27 46.95 41.53
CA ARG A 22 17.13 45.96 40.88
C ARG A 22 16.24 44.80 40.47
N GLU A 23 16.50 44.22 39.29
CA GLU A 23 15.84 42.97 38.90
C GLU A 23 15.99 41.94 40.02
N ALA A 24 14.93 41.17 40.27
CA ALA A 24 14.92 40.15 41.29
C ALA A 24 16.00 39.10 40.97
N VAL A 25 16.72 38.64 41.99
CA VAL A 25 17.65 37.53 41.81
C VAL A 25 16.81 36.26 41.65
N ASP A 26 16.76 35.72 40.44
CA ASP A 26 16.03 34.49 40.16
C ASP A 26 16.80 33.26 40.68
N ARG A 27 16.16 32.49 41.57
CA ARG A 27 16.67 31.21 42.09
C ARG A 27 15.76 30.04 41.73
N VAL A 28 14.74 30.26 40.90
CA VAL A 28 13.90 29.18 40.37
C VAL A 28 14.79 28.23 39.59
N GLN A 29 14.63 26.93 39.83
CA GLN A 29 15.41 25.93 39.10
C GLN A 29 14.74 25.70 37.73
N PRO A 30 15.49 25.42 36.64
CA PRO A 30 14.90 25.16 35.30
C PRO A 30 13.92 23.98 35.29
N ASN A 31 13.10 23.81 34.24
CA ASN A 31 12.12 22.71 34.08
C ASN A 31 10.94 22.76 35.06
N GLU A 32 10.56 23.96 35.50
CA GLU A 32 9.25 24.21 36.07
C GLU A 32 8.16 24.05 35.00
N VAL A 33 7.07 23.36 35.33
CA VAL A 33 5.88 23.28 34.48
C VAL A 33 4.67 23.85 35.22
N ASP A 34 3.93 24.72 34.56
CA ASP A 34 2.68 25.28 35.09
C ASP A 34 1.58 24.21 35.02
N LYS A 35 0.93 23.91 36.14
CA LYS A 35 -0.13 22.92 36.19
C LYS A 35 -1.34 23.30 35.32
N THR A 36 -1.59 24.58 35.13
CA THR A 36 -2.74 25.06 34.35
C THR A 36 -2.67 24.69 32.87
N PHE A 37 -1.47 24.38 32.37
CA PHE A 37 -1.30 23.80 31.05
C PHE A 37 -2.02 22.44 30.90
N PHE A 38 -2.00 21.63 31.97
CA PHE A 38 -2.50 20.25 32.00
C PHE A 38 -3.95 20.12 32.50
N VAL A 39 -4.36 20.92 33.50
CA VAL A 39 -5.63 20.77 34.23
C VAL A 39 -6.45 22.08 34.33
N GLY A 40 -6.42 22.91 33.29
CA GLY A 40 -7.28 24.10 33.23
C GLY A 40 -6.88 25.22 34.20
N ALA A 41 -7.67 26.29 34.26
CA ALA A 41 -7.38 27.46 35.09
C ALA A 41 -7.69 27.21 36.57
N ASP A 42 -8.67 26.37 36.87
CA ASP A 42 -9.01 25.96 38.24
C ASP A 42 -8.44 24.57 38.54
N LEU A 43 -7.33 24.53 39.29
CA LEU A 43 -6.62 23.30 39.64
C LEU A 43 -7.46 22.27 40.44
N LEU A 44 -8.62 22.68 40.97
CA LEU A 44 -9.49 21.83 41.78
C LEU A 44 -10.80 21.42 41.07
N ASP A 45 -11.12 22.05 39.95
CA ASP A 45 -12.34 21.81 39.19
C ASP A 45 -12.00 21.19 37.83
N PRO A 46 -12.28 19.89 37.61
CA PRO A 46 -11.91 19.22 36.37
C PRO A 46 -12.76 19.64 35.15
N SER A 47 -13.76 20.52 35.34
CA SER A 47 -14.71 20.88 34.29
C SER A 47 -14.08 21.65 33.12
N ASP A 48 -12.97 22.36 33.35
CA ASP A 48 -12.21 23.07 32.31
C ASP A 48 -10.91 22.34 31.90
N ASN A 49 -10.69 21.10 32.37
CA ASN A 49 -9.51 20.32 32.02
C ASN A 49 -9.46 20.05 30.50
N PRO A 50 -8.36 20.44 29.82
CA PRO A 50 -8.18 20.19 28.40
C PRO A 50 -7.93 18.70 28.10
N GLU A 51 -8.31 18.28 26.90
CA GLU A 51 -7.92 16.99 26.31
C GLU A 51 -6.63 17.13 25.52
N PHE A 52 -5.86 16.04 25.44
CA PHE A 52 -4.65 15.94 24.63
C PHE A 52 -4.69 14.67 23.78
N TRP A 53 -4.30 14.77 22.52
CA TRP A 53 -3.79 13.63 21.78
C TRP A 53 -2.43 13.22 22.34
N ALA A 54 -2.20 11.92 22.47
CA ALA A 54 -0.97 11.31 22.95
C ALA A 54 -0.54 10.18 21.99
N GLN A 55 0.72 10.19 21.58
CA GLN A 55 1.33 9.13 20.77
C GLN A 55 2.82 8.99 21.11
N GLY A 56 3.32 7.75 21.13
CA GLY A 56 4.74 7.44 21.26
C GLY A 56 5.34 6.96 19.94
N THR A 57 6.35 7.68 19.43
CA THR A 57 7.05 7.37 18.18
C THR A 57 8.47 6.86 18.45
N LEU A 58 8.86 5.75 17.82
CA LEU A 58 10.23 5.24 17.85
C LEU A 58 11.08 6.06 16.86
N VAL A 59 11.87 7.03 17.33
CA VAL A 59 12.56 8.00 16.46
C VAL A 59 13.97 7.58 16.05
N ASP A 60 14.57 6.63 16.77
CA ASP A 60 15.90 6.10 16.47
C ASP A 60 16.07 4.67 16.98
N VAL A 61 16.78 3.85 16.19
CA VAL A 61 17.11 2.46 16.45
C VAL A 61 18.51 2.15 15.90
N GLY A 62 19.36 1.56 16.73
CA GLY A 62 20.70 1.14 16.31
C GLY A 62 20.69 -0.01 15.30
N TYR A 63 21.65 -0.01 14.37
CA TYR A 63 21.87 -1.13 13.46
C TYR A 63 22.16 -2.43 14.24
N GLY A 64 21.40 -3.48 13.96
CA GLY A 64 21.49 -4.77 14.65
C GLY A 64 20.28 -5.12 15.54
N ALA A 65 19.28 -4.24 15.67
CA ALA A 65 17.95 -4.60 16.18
C ALA A 65 17.14 -5.42 15.14
N ALA A 66 17.64 -6.61 14.81
CA ALA A 66 17.09 -7.50 13.78
C ALA A 66 15.76 -8.18 14.14
N GLN A 67 15.11 -7.75 15.22
CA GLN A 67 13.81 -8.24 15.60
C GLN A 67 12.71 -7.53 14.83
N ASP A 68 11.62 -8.24 14.57
CA ASP A 68 10.50 -7.73 13.78
C ASP A 68 9.88 -6.49 14.43
N GLY A 69 9.51 -5.49 13.61
CA GLY A 69 8.97 -4.22 14.10
C GLY A 69 9.96 -3.28 14.82
N LEU A 70 11.24 -3.63 14.99
CA LEU A 70 12.25 -2.74 15.58
C LEU A 70 13.00 -1.90 14.54
N PHE A 71 12.31 -0.92 13.99
CA PHE A 71 12.85 0.10 13.08
C PHE A 71 12.25 1.46 13.39
N THR A 72 12.90 2.53 12.95
CA THR A 72 12.41 3.90 13.16
C THR A 72 10.99 4.06 12.59
N SER A 73 10.10 4.67 13.36
CA SER A 73 8.68 4.82 13.03
C SER A 73 7.98 3.49 12.74
N THR A 74 8.17 2.54 13.64
CA THR A 74 7.46 1.26 13.67
C THR A 74 5.92 1.42 13.59
N TYR A 75 5.21 0.40 13.10
CA TYR A 75 3.75 0.36 13.04
C TYR A 75 3.05 0.34 14.42
N ALA A 76 3.79 0.15 15.50
CA ALA A 76 3.26 0.12 16.86
C ALA A 76 3.20 1.52 17.50
N GLN A 77 2.39 2.43 16.96
CA GLN A 77 2.26 3.83 17.43
C GLN A 77 0.79 4.23 17.69
N PRO A 78 0.12 3.63 18.69
CA PRO A 78 -1.29 3.90 18.93
C PRO A 78 -1.50 5.37 19.34
N MET A 79 -2.53 6.01 18.77
CA MET A 79 -2.99 7.33 19.19
C MET A 79 -4.08 7.21 20.25
N SER A 80 -4.05 8.08 21.26
CA SER A 80 -5.10 8.16 22.30
C SER A 80 -5.47 9.61 22.61
N ARG A 81 -6.74 9.86 22.97
CA ARG A 81 -7.15 11.09 23.66
C ARG A 81 -7.10 10.90 25.17
N ILE A 82 -6.38 11.78 25.86
CA ILE A 82 -6.19 11.73 27.31
C ILE A 82 -6.56 13.06 27.98
N LYS A 83 -6.90 13.00 29.27
CA LYS A 83 -6.83 14.14 30.19
C LYS A 83 -5.80 13.85 31.27
N TRP A 84 -5.15 14.91 31.75
CA TRP A 84 -4.15 14.77 32.81
C TRP A 84 -4.81 14.76 34.18
N GLN A 85 -4.33 13.87 35.04
CA GLN A 85 -4.55 13.88 36.48
C GLN A 85 -3.22 14.18 37.17
N ILE A 86 -3.22 15.20 38.02
CA ILE A 86 -2.07 15.53 38.87
C ILE A 86 -2.31 14.95 40.26
N THR A 87 -1.45 14.03 40.69
CA THR A 87 -1.41 13.51 42.07
C THR A 87 -0.21 14.07 42.83
N GLU A 88 -0.01 13.67 44.08
CA GLU A 88 1.16 14.12 44.87
C GLU A 88 2.50 13.61 44.31
N ASP A 89 2.51 12.39 43.76
CA ASP A 89 3.74 11.70 43.34
C ASP A 89 3.78 11.38 41.83
N LEU A 90 2.64 11.47 41.13
CA LEU A 90 2.49 11.03 39.73
C LEU A 90 1.65 12.02 38.90
N LEU A 91 2.11 12.27 37.68
CA LEU A 91 1.34 12.86 36.60
C LEU A 91 0.81 11.72 35.73
N LEU A 92 -0.51 11.54 35.68
CA LEU A 92 -1.17 10.44 34.98
C LEU A 92 -1.93 10.97 33.78
N GLY A 93 -1.72 10.40 32.59
CA GLY A 93 -2.58 10.61 31.43
C GLY A 93 -3.68 9.55 31.41
N ARG A 94 -4.94 9.95 31.57
CA ARG A 94 -6.09 9.05 31.58
C ARG A 94 -6.92 9.17 30.31
N LEU A 95 -7.41 8.05 29.81
CA LEU A 95 -8.30 8.02 28.65
C LEU A 95 -9.50 8.95 28.85
N ALA A 96 -9.72 9.84 27.88
CA ALA A 96 -10.78 10.87 27.93
C ALA A 96 -12.13 10.38 27.39
N TYR A 97 -12.24 9.10 27.04
CA TYR A 97 -13.41 8.52 26.42
C TYR A 97 -13.62 7.07 26.84
N GLU A 98 -14.84 6.55 26.64
CA GLU A 98 -15.13 5.14 26.85
C GLU A 98 -14.67 4.31 25.65
N ARG A 99 -13.84 3.29 25.89
CA ARG A 99 -13.41 2.32 24.87
C ARG A 99 -14.61 1.71 24.12
N ILE A 100 -15.71 1.44 24.83
CA ILE A 100 -16.99 1.04 24.26
C ILE A 100 -18.04 2.11 24.61
N ALA A 101 -18.73 2.66 23.61
CA ALA A 101 -19.67 3.78 23.79
C ALA A 101 -20.76 3.40 24.77
N THR A 102 -21.18 4.35 25.62
CA THR A 102 -22.38 4.22 26.45
C THR A 102 -22.36 3.00 27.38
N SER A 103 -21.16 2.62 27.84
CA SER A 103 -20.94 1.43 28.66
C SER A 103 -20.99 1.73 30.16
N ASP A 104 -19.90 2.21 30.78
CA ASP A 104 -19.80 2.47 32.22
C ASP A 104 -19.57 3.94 32.60
N GLY A 105 -19.44 4.82 31.60
CA GLY A 105 -19.25 6.26 31.72
C GLY A 105 -17.91 6.67 32.33
N LYS A 106 -16.92 5.79 32.41
CA LYS A 106 -15.59 6.13 32.94
C LYS A 106 -14.75 6.86 31.89
N GLY A 107 -13.98 7.84 32.34
CA GLY A 107 -13.13 8.66 31.45
C GLY A 107 -13.85 9.85 30.82
N VAL A 108 -15.19 9.94 30.91
CA VAL A 108 -16.00 10.99 30.26
C VAL A 108 -16.47 12.04 31.27
N GLY A 109 -16.42 13.32 30.88
CA GLY A 109 -16.92 14.46 31.68
C GLY A 109 -16.24 14.54 33.06
N ASP A 110 -17.02 14.65 34.13
CA ASP A 110 -16.50 14.77 35.50
C ASP A 110 -15.83 13.47 36.03
N ARG A 111 -15.95 12.35 35.30
CA ARG A 111 -15.40 11.02 35.68
C ARG A 111 -14.10 10.68 34.95
N THR A 112 -13.40 11.68 34.43
CA THR A 112 -12.08 11.54 33.78
C THR A 112 -11.05 10.84 34.67
N GLU A 113 -11.14 11.04 35.99
CA GLU A 113 -10.30 10.39 37.00
C GLU A 113 -10.47 8.86 37.10
N GLU A 114 -11.53 8.32 36.52
CA GLU A 114 -11.78 6.87 36.44
C GLU A 114 -11.31 6.25 35.11
N GLY A 115 -10.80 7.06 34.17
CA GLY A 115 -10.28 6.58 32.88
C GLY A 115 -9.05 5.68 33.02
N ILE A 116 -8.83 4.83 32.01
CA ILE A 116 -7.66 3.94 31.92
C ILE A 116 -6.39 4.79 31.86
N ILE A 117 -5.35 4.42 32.60
CA ILE A 117 -4.06 5.12 32.57
C ILE A 117 -3.33 4.71 31.27
N VAL A 118 -2.96 5.72 30.48
CA VAL A 118 -2.22 5.57 29.21
C VAL A 118 -0.74 5.87 29.43
N VAL A 119 -0.41 6.95 30.14
CA VAL A 119 0.97 7.32 30.50
C VAL A 119 1.08 7.70 31.97
N ALA A 120 2.24 7.50 32.58
CA ALA A 120 2.50 7.84 33.98
C ALA A 120 3.94 8.32 34.20
N TYR A 121 4.10 9.56 34.68
CA TYR A 121 5.39 10.18 34.99
C TYR A 121 5.52 10.55 36.47
N PRO A 122 6.67 10.31 37.13
CA PRO A 122 6.90 10.77 38.50
C PRO A 122 6.92 12.30 38.63
N ILE A 123 6.35 12.81 39.72
CA ILE A 123 6.46 14.21 40.12
C ILE A 123 7.52 14.32 41.22
N GLU A 124 8.51 15.19 41.02
CA GLU A 124 9.59 15.40 41.98
C GLU A 124 9.17 16.33 43.12
N LYS A 125 8.42 17.40 42.80
CA LYS A 125 7.93 18.39 43.76
C LYS A 125 6.84 19.29 43.18
N HIS A 126 6.03 19.86 44.07
CA HIS A 126 5.09 20.94 43.78
C HIS A 126 5.51 22.23 44.50
N PHE A 127 5.45 23.38 43.85
CA PHE A 127 5.90 24.66 44.39
C PHE A 127 5.22 25.87 43.76
N ASP A 128 5.34 27.03 44.39
CA ASP A 128 4.99 28.33 43.84
C ASP A 128 6.23 29.17 43.57
N ILE A 129 6.20 29.98 42.53
CA ILE A 129 7.25 30.97 42.27
C ILE A 129 6.83 32.28 42.94
N VAL A 130 7.47 32.62 44.06
CA VAL A 130 7.14 33.81 44.85
C VAL A 130 8.38 34.62 45.17
N GLN A 131 8.20 35.89 45.52
CA GLN A 131 9.28 36.63 46.17
C GLN A 131 9.51 36.04 47.55
N GLY A 132 10.75 35.60 47.79
CA GLY A 132 11.16 35.14 49.10
C GLY A 132 10.89 36.22 50.13
N TYR A 133 10.53 35.84 51.35
CA TYR A 133 10.20 36.81 52.39
C TYR A 133 10.80 36.40 53.72
N ASN A 134 10.98 37.36 54.62
CA ASN A 134 11.39 37.04 55.97
C ASN A 134 10.19 36.45 56.74
N PRO A 135 10.23 35.17 57.17
CA PRO A 135 9.07 34.52 57.78
C PRO A 135 8.69 35.11 59.15
N THR A 136 9.56 35.92 59.76
CA THR A 136 9.27 36.61 61.04
C THR A 136 8.66 38.00 60.84
N THR A 137 9.00 38.71 59.76
CA THR A 137 8.58 40.11 59.55
C THR A 137 7.63 40.30 58.36
N GLY A 138 7.52 39.33 57.45
CA GLY A 138 6.73 39.41 56.22
C GLY A 138 7.34 40.30 55.13
N GLU A 139 8.56 40.81 55.33
CA GLU A 139 9.23 41.69 54.36
C GLU A 139 9.68 40.88 53.13
N GLN A 140 9.23 41.30 51.93
CA GLN A 140 9.63 40.70 50.66
C GLN A 140 11.10 41.00 50.34
N LEU A 141 11.83 39.96 49.95
CA LEU A 141 13.21 39.99 49.49
C LEU A 141 13.22 40.15 47.97
N ASN A 142 14.27 40.76 47.44
CA ASN A 142 14.50 40.88 45.99
C ASN A 142 15.04 39.56 45.37
N ILE A 143 14.43 38.43 45.72
CA ILE A 143 14.83 37.07 45.33
C ILE A 143 13.55 36.32 44.95
N LEU A 144 13.46 35.80 43.74
CA LEU A 144 12.42 34.84 43.35
C LEU A 144 12.89 33.45 43.78
N GLU A 145 12.05 32.71 44.51
CA GLU A 145 12.36 31.37 44.98
C GLU A 145 11.16 30.43 44.87
N GLU A 146 11.44 29.12 44.85
CA GLU A 146 10.43 28.07 44.82
C GLU A 146 9.91 27.79 46.25
N ASN A 147 8.64 28.11 46.50
CA ASN A 147 7.99 27.88 47.79
C ASN A 147 7.16 26.59 47.75
N ALA A 148 7.62 25.58 48.49
CA ALA A 148 6.96 24.28 48.60
C ALA A 148 6.35 24.03 49.99
N ILE A 149 6.07 25.07 50.78
CA ILE A 149 5.63 24.92 52.19
C ILE A 149 4.38 25.71 52.56
N ASP A 150 4.10 26.85 51.94
CA ASP A 150 3.04 27.76 52.40
C ASP A 150 1.62 27.32 52.02
N ARG A 151 1.46 26.62 50.89
CA ARG A 151 0.19 26.05 50.40
C ARG A 151 0.27 24.53 50.32
N PRO A 152 -0.83 23.77 50.41
CA PRO A 152 -0.82 22.33 50.13
C PRO A 152 -0.47 22.06 48.66
N TRP A 153 0.05 20.88 48.34
CA TRP A 153 0.62 20.58 47.01
C TRP A 153 -0.38 20.81 45.86
N TYR A 154 -1.66 20.50 46.07
CA TYR A 154 -2.72 20.60 45.06
C TYR A 154 -3.14 22.04 44.75
N GLU A 155 -2.86 23.01 45.63
CA GLU A 155 -3.13 24.44 45.39
C GLU A 155 -1.95 25.20 44.76
N ARG A 156 -0.77 24.57 44.69
CA ARG A 156 0.44 25.18 44.14
C ARG A 156 0.41 25.19 42.62
N GLN A 157 0.87 26.28 42.01
CA GLN A 157 0.75 26.52 40.58
C GLN A 157 1.76 25.71 39.74
N TYR A 158 2.96 25.46 40.26
CA TYR A 158 4.01 24.78 39.51
C TYR A 158 4.29 23.38 40.06
N MET A 159 4.77 22.52 39.17
CA MET A 159 5.34 21.23 39.52
C MET A 159 6.61 20.98 38.73
N ARG A 160 7.34 19.94 39.13
CA ARG A 160 8.49 19.42 38.41
C ARG A 160 8.29 17.94 38.19
N VAL A 161 8.33 17.53 36.93
CA VAL A 161 8.05 16.16 36.51
C VAL A 161 9.35 15.54 36.04
N ASP A 162 9.59 14.31 36.47
CA ASP A 162 10.68 13.47 35.97
C ASP A 162 10.23 12.81 34.65
N TRP A 163 10.63 13.40 33.53
CA TRP A 163 10.31 12.90 32.19
C TRP A 163 11.20 11.74 31.75
N SER A 164 12.17 11.31 32.59
CA SER A 164 13.22 10.38 32.17
C SER A 164 12.71 8.97 31.86
N ARG A 165 11.52 8.62 32.33
CA ARG A 165 10.87 7.32 32.11
C ARG A 165 9.35 7.42 32.20
N ASN A 166 8.65 6.73 31.28
CA ASN A 166 7.23 6.40 31.43
C ASN A 166 7.12 5.12 32.29
N LEU A 167 6.28 5.16 33.33
CA LEU A 167 6.06 4.02 34.23
C LEU A 167 5.01 3.02 33.71
N ASN A 168 4.19 3.40 32.73
CA ASN A 168 3.15 2.54 32.17
C ASN A 168 3.62 1.89 30.85
N VAL A 169 4.20 0.69 30.95
CA VAL A 169 4.81 -0.05 29.83
C VAL A 169 4.17 -1.42 29.57
N ASP A 170 2.99 -1.66 30.16
CA ASP A 170 2.21 -2.91 30.03
C ASP A 170 0.77 -2.63 29.52
N SER A 171 0.57 -1.49 28.83
CA SER A 171 -0.73 -1.05 28.32
C SER A 171 -0.87 -1.43 26.84
N TYR A 172 -1.17 -2.70 26.55
CA TYR A 172 -1.13 -3.27 25.19
C TYR A 172 -1.96 -2.54 24.12
N ASP A 173 -3.04 -1.84 24.48
CA ASP A 173 -3.85 -1.09 23.50
C ASP A 173 -3.31 0.32 23.24
N PHE A 174 -2.46 0.86 24.11
CA PHE A 174 -2.14 2.30 24.18
C PHE A 174 -0.65 2.63 24.35
N ASP A 175 0.22 1.63 24.51
CA ASP A 175 1.67 1.81 24.70
C ASP A 175 2.47 1.13 23.58
N THR A 176 3.36 1.92 22.98
CA THR A 176 4.27 1.52 21.88
C THR A 176 5.12 0.30 22.25
N LEU A 177 5.73 0.28 23.44
CA LEU A 177 6.64 -0.80 23.84
C LEU A 177 5.90 -2.12 24.08
N SER A 178 4.71 -2.05 24.68
CA SER A 178 3.83 -3.21 24.90
C SER A 178 3.44 -3.88 23.58
N LEU A 179 3.05 -3.08 22.59
CA LEU A 179 2.70 -3.54 21.24
C LEU A 179 3.92 -4.14 20.53
N LEU A 180 5.05 -3.44 20.53
CA LEU A 180 6.31 -3.96 19.97
C LEU A 180 6.73 -5.31 20.58
N GLY A 181 6.45 -5.53 21.87
CA GLY A 181 6.78 -6.78 22.56
C GLY A 181 6.01 -7.98 22.05
N ILE A 182 4.78 -7.77 21.58
CA ILE A 182 3.94 -8.80 20.97
C ILE A 182 4.47 -9.17 19.59
N TYR A 183 4.80 -8.18 18.75
CA TYR A 183 5.18 -8.42 17.36
C TYR A 183 6.65 -8.84 17.19
N GLY A 184 7.55 -8.21 17.93
CA GLY A 184 8.99 -8.36 17.74
C GLY A 184 9.65 -9.49 18.51
N SER A 185 8.92 -10.19 19.39
CA SER A 185 9.54 -11.22 20.24
C SER A 185 10.72 -10.64 21.05
N VAL A 186 10.50 -9.52 21.74
CA VAL A 186 11.52 -8.76 22.49
C VAL A 186 11.03 -8.45 23.90
N LYS A 187 11.96 -8.42 24.87
CA LYS A 187 11.69 -7.87 26.22
C LYS A 187 12.28 -6.48 26.36
N TYR A 188 11.48 -5.53 26.82
CA TYR A 188 11.93 -4.16 27.04
C TYR A 188 12.29 -3.90 28.50
N GLU A 189 13.33 -3.09 28.69
CA GLU A 189 13.66 -2.50 29.98
C GLU A 189 13.80 -0.98 29.79
N SER A 190 12.92 -0.21 30.43
CA SER A 190 12.97 1.25 30.38
C SER A 190 14.25 1.77 31.06
N LEU A 191 14.87 2.79 30.46
CA LEU A 191 16.05 3.46 30.96
C LEU A 191 15.70 4.91 31.31
N ALA A 192 16.10 5.35 32.51
CA ALA A 192 16.04 6.78 32.85
C ALA A 192 16.98 7.56 31.93
N TYR A 193 16.42 8.38 31.06
CA TYR A 193 17.16 9.22 30.12
C TYR A 193 16.74 10.68 30.28
N ASP A 194 17.67 11.52 30.73
CA ASP A 194 17.44 12.97 30.90
C ASP A 194 18.49 13.75 30.12
N VAL A 195 18.02 14.75 29.37
CA VAL A 195 18.82 15.58 28.47
C VAL A 195 18.72 17.03 28.92
N THR A 196 19.78 17.49 29.58
CA THR A 196 19.84 18.86 30.12
C THR A 196 20.43 19.89 29.15
N ASP A 197 20.96 19.45 27.99
CA ASP A 197 21.41 20.36 26.94
C ASP A 197 20.22 20.80 26.09
N PRO A 198 19.79 22.08 26.16
CA PRO A 198 18.63 22.57 25.42
C PRO A 198 18.81 22.55 23.90
N ASN A 199 20.04 22.36 23.39
CA ASN A 199 20.30 22.27 21.95
C ASN A 199 20.25 20.83 21.43
N SER A 200 20.08 19.83 22.31
CA SER A 200 19.94 18.44 21.90
C SER A 200 18.61 18.21 21.18
N PRO A 201 18.57 17.44 20.08
CA PRO A 201 17.31 17.08 19.42
C PRO A 201 16.36 16.29 20.34
N ASP A 202 16.90 15.65 21.38
CA ASP A 202 16.16 14.83 22.34
C ASP A 202 15.82 15.57 23.65
N ALA A 203 16.12 16.88 23.74
CA ALA A 203 15.69 17.68 24.88
C ALA A 203 14.15 17.80 24.89
N PRO A 204 13.50 17.77 26.08
CA PRO A 204 12.09 18.08 26.21
C PRO A 204 11.74 19.42 25.56
N PHE A 205 10.64 19.46 24.80
CA PHE A 205 10.19 20.64 24.11
C PHE A 205 8.77 21.00 24.54
N PHE A 206 8.56 22.27 24.90
CA PHE A 206 7.26 22.80 25.34
C PHE A 206 6.88 24.02 24.50
N ASP A 207 5.75 23.92 23.82
CA ASP A 207 5.05 25.00 23.13
C ASP A 207 3.75 25.28 23.88
N VAL A 208 3.88 26.08 24.95
CA VAL A 208 2.78 26.37 25.89
C VAL A 208 1.64 27.10 25.20
N GLU A 209 1.94 28.01 24.27
CA GLU A 209 0.93 28.76 23.51
C GLU A 209 0.20 27.86 22.50
N GLY A 210 0.93 26.99 21.80
CA GLY A 210 0.37 26.00 20.87
C GLY A 210 -0.28 24.78 21.53
N GLY A 211 -0.20 24.66 22.86
CA GLY A 211 -0.78 23.53 23.59
C GLY A 211 -0.06 22.20 23.35
N TYR A 212 1.24 22.22 23.05
CA TYR A 212 2.01 21.04 22.67
C TYR A 212 3.25 20.85 23.53
N PHE A 213 3.60 19.60 23.81
CA PHE A 213 4.91 19.25 24.33
C PHE A 213 5.29 17.82 23.93
N ASP A 214 6.58 17.54 23.89
CA ASP A 214 7.10 16.17 23.79
C ASP A 214 8.32 15.96 24.67
N VAL A 215 8.50 14.70 25.02
CA VAL A 215 9.58 14.23 25.87
C VAL A 215 10.19 12.96 25.28
N THR A 216 11.50 12.84 25.36
CA THR A 216 12.23 11.67 24.87
C THR A 216 12.58 10.74 26.02
N SER A 217 12.31 9.45 25.85
CA SER A 217 12.72 8.38 26.76
C SER A 217 13.50 7.32 26.01
N LYS A 218 14.28 6.50 26.73
CA LYS A 218 15.03 5.39 26.15
C LYS A 218 14.64 4.05 26.75
N ALA A 219 14.77 3.00 25.96
CA ALA A 219 14.56 1.62 26.41
C ALA A 219 15.60 0.69 25.79
N PHE A 220 15.88 -0.44 26.44
CA PHE A 220 16.65 -1.52 25.85
C PHE A 220 15.75 -2.64 25.34
N ALA A 221 15.85 -2.95 24.05
CA ALA A 221 15.34 -4.18 23.45
C ALA A 221 16.30 -5.34 23.72
N LYS A 222 15.87 -6.33 24.52
CA LYS A 222 16.65 -7.54 24.79
C LYS A 222 16.16 -8.71 23.93
N PRO A 223 17.08 -9.45 23.27
CA PRO A 223 16.72 -10.68 22.56
C PRO A 223 16.00 -11.66 23.49
N LEU A 224 14.96 -12.33 22.98
CA LEU A 224 14.35 -13.43 23.72
C LEU A 224 15.30 -14.62 23.83
N GLU A 225 15.17 -15.33 24.96
CA GLU A 225 15.76 -16.64 25.15
C GLU A 225 14.78 -17.68 24.63
N ILE A 226 15.21 -18.52 23.70
CA ILE A 226 14.44 -19.69 23.28
C ILE A 226 14.65 -20.83 24.27
N ASP A 227 13.57 -21.55 24.54
CA ASP A 227 13.60 -22.77 25.34
C ASP A 227 14.13 -23.91 24.46
N LEU A 228 15.29 -24.44 24.82
CA LEU A 228 15.92 -25.58 24.15
C LEU A 228 15.87 -26.86 24.98
N SER A 229 15.17 -26.85 26.13
CA SER A 229 15.08 -28.02 27.01
C SER A 229 14.48 -29.24 26.30
N ALA A 230 13.53 -29.02 25.39
CA ALA A 230 12.94 -30.04 24.54
C ALA A 230 13.94 -30.73 23.59
N LEU A 231 15.04 -30.07 23.24
CA LEU A 231 16.07 -30.63 22.37
C LEU A 231 16.92 -31.71 23.07
N GLY A 232 16.93 -31.74 24.42
CA GLY A 232 17.67 -32.73 25.20
C GLY A 232 19.20 -32.59 25.12
N TRP A 233 19.70 -31.45 24.64
CA TRP A 233 21.14 -31.18 24.48
C TRP A 233 21.84 -30.73 25.78
N GLY A 234 21.11 -30.64 26.89
CA GLY A 234 21.62 -30.16 28.18
C GLY A 234 21.77 -28.63 28.25
N ILE A 235 21.10 -27.91 27.34
CA ILE A 235 20.99 -26.45 27.32
C ILE A 235 19.50 -26.13 27.43
N ASP A 236 19.10 -25.49 28.53
CA ASP A 236 17.68 -25.19 28.78
C ASP A 236 17.23 -23.91 28.05
N LYS A 237 18.12 -22.93 27.93
CA LYS A 237 17.84 -21.63 27.30
C LYS A 237 19.02 -21.15 26.48
N PHE A 238 18.73 -20.56 25.32
CA PHE A 238 19.74 -19.98 24.43
C PHE A 238 19.23 -18.65 23.84
N PRO A 239 20.05 -17.61 23.70
CA PRO A 239 19.60 -16.37 23.05
C PRO A 239 19.31 -16.62 21.57
N ALA A 240 18.09 -16.31 21.11
CA ALA A 240 17.65 -16.58 19.74
C ALA A 240 18.59 -15.95 18.70
N CYS A 241 19.01 -14.71 18.95
CA CYS A 241 19.83 -13.89 18.06
C CYS A 241 21.17 -14.52 17.62
N PHE A 242 21.72 -15.48 18.37
CA PHE A 242 22.97 -16.17 18.03
C PHE A 242 22.78 -17.24 16.96
N LEU A 243 21.53 -17.56 16.66
CA LEU A 243 21.13 -18.52 15.66
C LEU A 243 20.97 -17.81 14.32
N ASP A 244 21.15 -18.57 13.26
CA ASP A 244 20.87 -18.12 11.90
C ASP A 244 19.40 -17.65 11.78
N ALA A 245 19.14 -16.69 10.90
CA ALA A 245 17.78 -16.24 10.59
C ALA A 245 16.82 -17.40 10.23
N ASP A 246 17.36 -18.49 9.68
CA ASP A 246 16.60 -19.68 9.32
C ASP A 246 16.17 -20.54 10.54
N PHE A 247 16.62 -20.25 11.77
CA PHE A 247 16.40 -21.08 12.96
C PHE A 247 15.81 -20.33 14.16
N MET A 248 14.58 -20.69 14.56
CA MET A 248 13.92 -20.29 15.82
C MET A 248 13.92 -18.78 16.13
N GLY A 249 13.67 -17.93 15.13
CA GLY A 249 13.69 -16.47 15.32
C GLY A 249 15.10 -15.91 15.52
N GLY A 250 16.11 -16.62 15.01
CA GLY A 250 17.48 -16.16 14.96
C GLY A 250 17.65 -14.94 14.06
N SER A 251 18.82 -14.31 14.17
CA SER A 251 19.10 -13.07 13.46
C SER A 251 20.54 -12.97 12.96
N PHE A 252 21.38 -13.97 13.22
CA PHE A 252 22.75 -13.99 12.72
C PHE A 252 22.77 -14.06 11.18
N PRO A 253 23.71 -13.38 10.48
CA PRO A 253 24.81 -12.56 11.01
C PRO A 253 24.47 -11.09 11.27
N ALA A 254 23.26 -10.65 10.94
CA ALA A 254 22.91 -9.22 10.96
C ALA A 254 22.51 -8.69 12.34
N GLY A 255 21.86 -9.51 13.15
CA GLY A 255 21.32 -9.14 14.46
C GLY A 255 22.36 -9.17 15.58
N SER A 256 22.23 -8.18 16.46
CA SER A 256 23.01 -8.09 17.70
C SER A 256 22.41 -8.97 18.78
N CYS A 257 23.28 -9.68 19.51
CA CYS A 257 22.91 -10.38 20.75
C CYS A 257 23.12 -9.56 22.02
N SER A 258 23.49 -8.29 21.88
CA SER A 258 23.48 -7.34 22.98
C SER A 258 22.14 -6.60 23.00
N PRO A 259 21.68 -6.13 24.18
CA PRO A 259 20.54 -5.24 24.25
C PRO A 259 20.73 -4.03 23.33
N VAL A 260 19.74 -3.71 22.51
CA VAL A 260 19.77 -2.56 21.59
C VAL A 260 19.03 -1.39 22.22
N GLU A 261 19.64 -0.21 22.20
CA GLU A 261 19.03 1.02 22.69
C GLU A 261 17.99 1.53 21.68
N LEU A 262 16.84 1.95 22.20
CA LEU A 262 15.71 2.51 21.47
C LEU A 262 15.44 3.92 22.00
N THR A 263 15.16 4.86 21.10
CA THR A 263 14.80 6.24 21.47
C THR A 263 13.34 6.49 21.10
N ILE A 264 12.51 6.83 22.09
CA ILE A 264 11.06 7.00 21.93
C ILE A 264 10.71 8.45 22.27
N ARG A 265 10.08 9.16 21.33
CA ARG A 265 9.51 10.48 21.56
C ARG A 265 8.02 10.33 21.88
N GLN A 266 7.63 10.77 23.07
CA GLN A 266 6.24 10.82 23.52
C GLN A 266 5.73 12.23 23.29
N ALA A 267 4.80 12.38 22.35
CA ALA A 267 4.25 13.67 21.94
C ALA A 267 2.82 13.84 22.45
N PHE A 268 2.52 15.05 22.92
CA PHE A 268 1.24 15.43 23.47
C PHE A 268 0.77 16.76 22.89
N ARG A 269 -0.41 16.77 22.27
CA ARG A 269 -0.99 17.96 21.64
C ARG A 269 -2.39 18.18 22.14
N ARG A 270 -2.71 19.38 22.62
CA ARG A 270 -4.07 19.75 23.05
C ARG A 270 -5.05 19.51 21.90
N VAL A 271 -6.16 18.83 22.20
CA VAL A 271 -7.25 18.61 21.25
C VAL A 271 -7.89 19.96 20.93
N ILE A 272 -8.01 20.25 19.64
CA ILE A 272 -8.73 21.41 19.12
C ILE A 272 -9.90 20.94 18.29
N ASP A 273 -11.03 21.62 18.39
CA ASP A 273 -12.18 21.37 17.52
C ASP A 273 -11.95 22.11 16.20
N THR A 274 -11.63 21.37 15.13
CA THR A 274 -11.42 21.93 13.78
C THR A 274 -12.70 21.95 12.95
N ASP A 275 -13.85 21.58 13.54
CA ASP A 275 -15.10 21.42 12.82
C ASP A 275 -15.10 20.29 11.76
N PHE A 276 -14.26 19.27 11.98
CA PHE A 276 -14.21 18.06 11.16
C PHE A 276 -15.58 17.36 11.10
N GLU A 277 -15.95 16.89 9.90
CA GLU A 277 -17.14 16.07 9.63
C GLU A 277 -16.76 14.57 9.62
N PRO A 278 -17.06 13.80 10.69
CA PRO A 278 -16.81 12.37 10.72
C PRO A 278 -17.76 11.66 9.73
N LYS A 279 -17.25 10.66 9.01
CA LYS A 279 -18.05 9.87 8.07
C LYS A 279 -17.88 8.39 8.36
N ASP A 280 -19.00 7.71 8.58
CA ASP A 280 -19.05 6.26 8.73
C ASP A 280 -18.95 5.60 7.35
N TRP A 281 -18.06 4.62 7.23
CA TRP A 281 -17.73 3.93 5.99
C TRP A 281 -18.41 2.58 5.97
N ASP A 282 -19.62 2.55 5.39
CA ASP A 282 -20.41 1.33 5.30
C ASP A 282 -19.79 0.27 4.37
N GLY A 283 -20.35 -0.94 4.42
CA GLY A 283 -19.85 -2.07 3.64
C GLY A 283 -19.84 -1.85 2.13
N TYR A 284 -20.81 -1.14 1.56
CA TYR A 284 -20.85 -0.87 0.13
C TYR A 284 -19.83 0.18 -0.27
N ARG A 285 -19.69 1.25 0.52
CA ARG A 285 -18.62 2.24 0.33
C ARG A 285 -17.24 1.57 0.41
N PHE A 286 -17.03 0.68 1.38
CA PHE A 286 -15.78 -0.07 1.51
C PHE A 286 -15.54 -1.04 0.34
N GLN A 287 -16.56 -1.75 -0.11
CA GLN A 287 -16.48 -2.66 -1.26
C GLN A 287 -16.13 -1.92 -2.56
N SER A 288 -16.59 -0.69 -2.72
CA SER A 288 -16.27 0.17 -3.87
C SER A 288 -14.93 0.88 -3.77
N TYR A 289 -14.62 1.39 -2.57
CA TYR A 289 -13.48 2.23 -2.27
C TYR A 289 -12.96 1.88 -0.87
N GLY A 290 -11.95 1.02 -0.83
CA GLY A 290 -11.35 0.58 0.42
C GLY A 290 -10.65 1.70 1.15
N ALA A 291 -11.14 2.00 2.34
CA ALA A 291 -10.57 3.02 3.20
C ALA A 291 -10.00 2.45 4.51
N PHE A 292 -8.97 3.08 5.05
CA PHE A 292 -8.63 2.91 6.46
C PHE A 292 -9.75 3.47 7.33
N THR A 293 -10.00 2.80 8.44
CA THR A 293 -11.08 3.16 9.35
C THR A 293 -10.64 3.00 10.79
N VAL A 294 -11.17 3.85 11.67
CA VAL A 294 -11.14 3.65 13.12
C VAL A 294 -12.48 3.09 13.56
N GLU A 295 -12.46 1.93 14.23
CA GLU A 295 -13.67 1.28 14.69
C GLU A 295 -14.13 1.81 16.04
N ARG A 296 -15.41 2.16 16.13
CA ARG A 296 -16.05 2.64 17.35
C ARG A 296 -17.25 1.75 17.68
N MET A 297 -17.06 0.88 18.66
CA MET A 297 -18.13 -0.01 19.17
C MET A 297 -18.98 0.70 20.22
N GLY A 298 -20.25 0.31 20.32
CA GLY A 298 -21.19 0.85 21.31
C GLY A 298 -21.95 -0.22 22.10
N TYR A 299 -22.43 0.16 23.28
CA TYR A 299 -23.12 -0.70 24.22
C TYR A 299 -24.52 -0.19 24.55
N ALA A 300 -25.54 -0.98 24.23
CA ALA A 300 -26.91 -0.73 24.64
C ALA A 300 -27.24 -1.55 25.89
N ARG A 301 -27.68 -0.90 26.98
CA ARG A 301 -27.95 -1.56 28.28
C ARG A 301 -28.84 -2.80 28.20
N ASN A 302 -29.81 -2.82 27.28
CA ASN A 302 -30.77 -3.92 27.15
C ASN A 302 -30.31 -5.01 26.16
N TYR A 303 -29.27 -4.76 25.36
CA TYR A 303 -28.85 -5.64 24.25
C TYR A 303 -27.37 -6.04 24.30
N GLY A 304 -26.51 -5.37 25.07
CA GLY A 304 -25.07 -5.59 25.08
C GLY A 304 -24.36 -4.73 24.04
N MET A 305 -23.26 -5.23 23.46
CA MET A 305 -22.67 -4.61 22.27
C MET A 305 -23.66 -4.72 21.10
N SER A 306 -23.83 -3.64 20.33
CA SER A 306 -24.87 -3.54 19.31
C SER A 306 -24.28 -3.09 17.98
N ASP A 307 -24.61 -3.78 16.90
CA ASP A 307 -24.16 -3.45 15.55
C ASP A 307 -24.67 -2.07 15.10
N ASP A 308 -25.90 -1.70 15.49
CA ASP A 308 -26.46 -0.34 15.26
C ASP A 308 -25.62 0.80 15.90
N MET A 309 -24.71 0.46 16.81
CA MET A 309 -23.78 1.41 17.47
C MET A 309 -22.32 1.11 17.11
N TRP A 310 -22.06 0.27 16.10
CA TRP A 310 -20.74 -0.01 15.58
C TRP A 310 -20.49 0.82 14.33
N HIS A 311 -19.64 1.83 14.47
CA HIS A 311 -19.27 2.75 13.40
C HIS A 311 -17.82 2.50 12.97
N ARG A 312 -17.55 2.68 11.68
CA ARG A 312 -16.22 2.61 11.09
C ARG A 312 -15.92 3.95 10.45
N PHE A 313 -15.34 4.86 11.23
CA PHE A 313 -15.05 6.19 10.71
C PHE A 313 -13.86 6.13 9.76
N ILE A 314 -14.03 6.63 8.53
CA ILE A 314 -12.93 6.74 7.58
C ILE A 314 -11.80 7.60 8.14
N THR A 315 -10.56 7.17 7.95
CA THR A 315 -9.38 7.97 8.29
C THR A 315 -9.03 8.91 7.15
N ARG A 316 -9.13 10.23 7.36
CA ARG A 316 -8.87 11.24 6.33
C ARG A 316 -8.51 12.59 6.93
N TYR A 317 -7.92 13.46 6.12
CA TYR A 317 -7.65 14.85 6.49
C TYR A 317 -8.92 15.68 6.67
N ASP A 318 -8.83 16.70 7.52
CA ASP A 318 -9.77 17.81 7.49
C ASP A 318 -9.33 18.81 6.43
N ILE A 319 -10.05 18.89 5.32
CA ILE A 319 -9.66 19.69 4.15
C ILE A 319 -10.50 20.94 3.98
N TRP A 320 -11.40 21.21 4.93
CA TRP A 320 -12.30 22.34 4.89
C TRP A 320 -12.06 23.19 6.13
N TYR A 321 -11.86 24.50 5.97
CA TYR A 321 -11.76 25.40 7.13
C TYR A 321 -13.00 25.34 8.04
N ARG A 322 -14.13 24.91 7.48
CA ARG A 322 -15.41 24.76 8.15
C ARG A 322 -16.28 23.78 7.39
N SER A 323 -16.71 22.72 8.04
CA SER A 323 -17.61 21.71 7.46
C SER A 323 -19.08 21.97 7.81
N HIS A 324 -19.37 22.71 8.88
CA HIS A 324 -20.72 22.94 9.38
C HIS A 324 -21.18 24.40 9.28
N TYR A 325 -22.50 24.58 9.25
CA TYR A 325 -23.11 25.90 9.28
C TYR A 325 -23.06 26.51 10.68
N TYR A 326 -22.78 27.82 10.76
CA TYR A 326 -22.86 28.62 11.98
C TYR A 326 -23.36 30.03 11.69
N ASP A 327 -24.22 30.56 12.56
CA ASP A 327 -24.66 31.96 12.53
C ASP A 327 -23.49 32.95 12.68
N ASP A 328 -22.52 32.62 13.55
CA ASP A 328 -21.23 33.32 13.65
C ASP A 328 -20.07 32.39 13.23
N PRO A 329 -19.61 32.50 11.97
CA PRO A 329 -18.50 31.70 11.44
C PRO A 329 -17.20 31.84 12.21
N ALA A 330 -16.91 33.02 12.76
CA ALA A 330 -15.60 33.31 13.34
C ALA A 330 -15.42 32.68 14.73
N SER A 331 -16.52 32.55 15.48
CA SER A 331 -16.54 31.87 16.78
C SER A 331 -17.08 30.45 16.71
N MET A 332 -17.48 29.98 15.51
CA MET A 332 -18.17 28.70 15.29
C MET A 332 -19.35 28.52 16.27
N SER A 333 -20.20 29.55 16.38
CA SER A 333 -21.34 29.55 17.29
C SER A 333 -22.68 29.75 16.59
N GLY A 334 -23.75 29.22 17.19
CA GLY A 334 -25.08 29.15 16.58
C GLY A 334 -25.16 28.16 15.41
N PRO A 335 -24.79 26.88 15.58
CA PRO A 335 -25.02 25.89 14.55
C PRO A 335 -26.52 25.63 14.37
N ILE A 336 -26.92 25.20 13.17
CA ILE A 336 -28.24 24.59 12.96
C ILE A 336 -28.13 23.13 13.38
N GLU A 337 -28.84 22.76 14.44
CA GLU A 337 -28.84 21.40 14.96
C GLU A 337 -29.71 20.48 14.09
N CYS A 338 -29.29 19.24 13.95
CA CYS A 338 -30.03 18.16 13.27
C CYS A 338 -29.81 16.85 14.03
N TYR A 339 -30.64 15.83 13.78
CA TYR A 339 -30.57 14.57 14.53
C TYR A 339 -30.72 14.74 16.06
N THR A 340 -31.61 15.64 16.47
CA THR A 340 -31.99 15.84 17.88
C THR A 340 -33.47 15.45 18.10
N PRO A 341 -33.92 15.17 19.34
CA PRO A 341 -35.33 14.91 19.62
C PRO A 341 -36.28 16.03 19.16
N GLU A 342 -35.76 17.25 19.04
CA GLU A 342 -36.49 18.44 18.61
C GLU A 342 -36.60 18.56 17.08
N THR A 343 -35.60 18.10 16.33
CA THR A 343 -35.52 18.25 14.86
C THR A 343 -35.85 16.98 14.08
N THR A 344 -35.55 15.81 14.65
CA THR A 344 -35.84 14.50 14.07
C THR A 344 -36.89 13.76 14.91
N PRO A 345 -38.13 13.61 14.41
CA PRO A 345 -39.13 12.80 15.08
C PRO A 345 -38.64 11.36 15.33
N TYR A 346 -39.13 10.74 16.41
CA TYR A 346 -38.79 9.34 16.71
C TYR A 346 -39.10 8.41 15.51
N ALA A 347 -38.10 7.65 15.09
CA ALA A 347 -38.09 6.76 13.92
C ALA A 347 -38.08 7.44 12.53
N ALA A 348 -37.95 8.76 12.44
CA ALA A 348 -37.65 9.42 11.17
C ALA A 348 -36.16 9.30 10.84
N ASP A 349 -35.85 9.23 9.55
CA ASP A 349 -34.47 9.32 9.07
C ASP A 349 -34.00 10.79 9.18
N PRO A 350 -32.89 11.08 9.89
CA PRO A 350 -32.29 12.41 9.91
C PRO A 350 -31.69 12.83 8.56
N ARG A 351 -31.55 11.90 7.61
CA ARG A 351 -31.04 12.13 6.26
C ARG A 351 -32.12 12.16 5.17
N ARG A 352 -33.37 12.34 5.57
CA ARG A 352 -34.48 12.46 4.61
C ARG A 352 -34.35 13.73 3.75
N ASP A 353 -34.67 13.57 2.49
CA ASP A 353 -34.84 14.61 1.47
C ASP A 353 -36.16 14.28 0.75
N ASP A 354 -37.29 14.70 1.34
CA ASP A 354 -38.62 14.27 0.90
C ASP A 354 -39.03 14.92 -0.44
N ASP A 355 -38.42 16.06 -0.80
CA ASP A 355 -38.69 16.79 -2.04
C ASP A 355 -37.64 16.54 -3.15
N LEU A 356 -36.61 15.74 -2.84
CA LEU A 356 -35.53 15.32 -3.73
C LEU A 356 -34.77 16.51 -4.32
N ASN A 357 -34.54 17.54 -3.51
CA ASN A 357 -33.85 18.75 -3.91
C ASN A 357 -32.33 18.69 -3.66
N GLY A 358 -31.83 17.60 -3.07
CA GLY A 358 -30.42 17.40 -2.71
C GLY A 358 -30.02 17.99 -1.36
N THR A 359 -30.97 18.49 -0.57
CA THR A 359 -30.79 19.05 0.78
C THR A 359 -31.57 18.21 1.76
N HIS A 360 -30.98 17.87 2.92
CA HIS A 360 -31.77 17.19 3.94
C HIS A 360 -32.80 18.15 4.53
N ASP A 361 -34.04 17.68 4.74
CA ASP A 361 -35.17 18.52 5.19
C ASP A 361 -34.86 19.31 6.48
N GLU A 362 -34.06 18.73 7.38
CA GLU A 362 -33.67 19.35 8.65
C GLU A 362 -32.67 20.50 8.46
N CYS A 363 -32.00 20.53 7.31
CA CYS A 363 -30.89 21.41 6.99
C CYS A 363 -31.20 22.44 5.89
N GLU A 364 -32.44 22.53 5.44
CA GLU A 364 -32.94 23.56 4.53
C GLU A 364 -32.52 24.98 4.90
N ALA A 365 -32.50 25.30 6.20
CA ALA A 365 -32.11 26.62 6.69
C ALA A 365 -30.60 26.92 6.54
N ALA A 366 -29.76 25.89 6.41
CA ALA A 366 -28.31 26.02 6.23
C ALA A 366 -27.90 26.30 4.78
N GLY A 367 -28.78 26.01 3.81
CA GLY A 367 -28.57 26.29 2.39
C GLY A 367 -28.74 25.05 1.50
N LEU A 368 -28.89 25.28 0.19
CA LEU A 368 -29.08 24.21 -0.79
C LEU A 368 -27.87 23.29 -0.84
N GLY A 369 -28.09 21.98 -0.67
CA GLY A 369 -27.05 20.95 -0.62
C GLY A 369 -26.58 20.61 0.79
N SER A 370 -27.06 21.32 1.81
CA SER A 370 -26.73 21.02 3.21
C SER A 370 -27.28 19.66 3.65
N GLN A 371 -26.45 18.91 4.37
CA GLN A 371 -26.76 17.58 4.90
C GLN A 371 -26.67 17.59 6.42
N CYS A 372 -27.29 16.60 7.07
CA CYS A 372 -27.19 16.40 8.51
C CYS A 372 -25.97 15.51 8.84
N ASP A 373 -24.96 16.08 9.50
CA ASP A 373 -23.93 15.30 10.19
C ASP A 373 -24.54 14.78 11.51
N ILE A 374 -24.91 13.50 11.52
CA ILE A 374 -25.54 12.85 12.67
C ILE A 374 -24.56 12.59 13.82
N TYR A 375 -23.25 12.63 13.58
CA TYR A 375 -22.23 12.36 14.61
C TYR A 375 -21.88 13.64 15.37
N ARG A 376 -21.92 14.79 14.68
CA ARG A 376 -21.79 16.13 15.30
C ARG A 376 -23.14 16.76 15.65
N GLN A 377 -24.25 16.21 15.14
CA GLN A 377 -25.63 16.70 15.28
C GLN A 377 -25.81 18.14 14.76
N ARG A 378 -25.17 18.43 13.62
CA ARG A 378 -25.15 19.77 13.01
C ARG A 378 -25.35 19.66 11.50
N CYS A 379 -26.02 20.65 10.93
CA CYS A 379 -26.13 20.77 9.48
C CYS A 379 -24.80 21.22 8.87
N THR A 380 -24.42 20.57 7.77
CA THR A 380 -23.19 20.86 7.05
C THR A 380 -23.30 22.17 6.28
N LEU A 381 -22.17 22.84 6.07
CA LEU A 381 -22.08 23.91 5.08
C LEU A 381 -22.08 23.24 3.69
N PRO A 382 -22.91 23.67 2.71
CA PRO A 382 -22.88 23.10 1.36
C PRO A 382 -21.48 23.13 0.76
N TYR A 383 -21.05 22.08 0.07
CA TYR A 383 -19.74 21.99 -0.58
C TYR A 383 -19.44 23.20 -1.46
N THR A 384 -20.45 23.70 -2.18
CA THR A 384 -20.36 24.89 -3.05
C THR A 384 -19.99 26.17 -2.29
N GLU A 385 -20.15 26.20 -0.98
CA GLU A 385 -19.80 27.30 -0.07
C GLU A 385 -18.57 27.01 0.81
N ARG A 386 -18.05 25.77 0.81
CA ARG A 386 -16.85 25.41 1.59
C ARG A 386 -15.57 25.97 0.95
N GLU A 387 -14.67 26.44 1.81
CA GLU A 387 -13.32 26.87 1.46
C GLU A 387 -12.34 25.76 1.85
N ALA A 388 -11.51 25.34 0.90
CA ALA A 388 -10.55 24.26 1.10
C ALA A 388 -9.32 24.75 1.86
N GLU A 389 -8.79 23.91 2.75
CA GLU A 389 -7.56 24.14 3.50
C GLU A 389 -6.37 23.43 2.84
N THR A 390 -5.18 24.03 2.92
CA THR A 390 -3.94 23.42 2.42
C THR A 390 -3.33 22.54 3.52
N ILE A 391 -3.15 21.24 3.22
CA ILE A 391 -2.44 20.28 4.05
C ILE A 391 -0.93 20.42 3.83
N VAL A 392 -0.19 20.56 4.91
CA VAL A 392 1.25 20.89 4.87
C VAL A 392 2.07 19.71 5.36
N TRP A 393 2.90 19.16 4.47
CA TRP A 393 3.87 18.10 4.77
C TRP A 393 5.28 18.66 4.87
N TYR A 394 6.10 18.06 5.73
CA TYR A 394 7.49 18.47 5.95
C TYR A 394 8.44 17.32 5.67
N TYR A 395 9.37 17.56 4.73
CA TYR A 395 10.52 16.70 4.51
C TYR A 395 11.52 16.90 5.65
N THR A 396 11.55 15.95 6.58
CA THR A 396 12.15 16.17 7.90
C THR A 396 13.65 16.40 7.85
N GLU A 397 14.18 17.08 8.89
CA GLU A 397 15.61 17.30 8.99
C GLU A 397 16.39 15.98 9.12
N GLY A 398 17.48 15.86 8.37
CA GLY A 398 18.31 14.64 8.29
C GLY A 398 17.86 13.64 7.21
N SER A 399 16.72 13.88 6.56
CA SER A 399 16.32 13.12 5.37
C SER A 399 17.30 13.34 4.20
N ASN A 400 17.47 12.33 3.35
CA ASN A 400 18.39 12.41 2.21
C ASN A 400 17.96 13.49 1.20
N ALA A 401 18.79 14.50 0.97
CA ALA A 401 18.43 15.61 0.08
C ALA A 401 18.20 15.19 -1.38
N ASP A 402 18.86 14.13 -1.87
CA ASP A 402 18.72 13.63 -3.25
C ASP A 402 17.29 13.12 -3.56
N PHE A 403 16.50 12.87 -2.51
CA PHE A 403 15.15 12.32 -2.60
C PHE A 403 14.04 13.34 -2.31
N TYR A 404 14.37 14.63 -2.10
CA TYR A 404 13.35 15.66 -1.90
C TYR A 404 12.44 15.81 -3.14
N GLU A 405 13.03 16.01 -4.31
CA GLU A 405 12.28 16.22 -5.55
C GLU A 405 11.35 15.05 -5.93
N PRO A 406 11.78 13.77 -5.94
CA PRO A 406 10.84 12.67 -6.19
C PRO A 406 9.76 12.52 -5.10
N THR A 407 10.01 12.99 -3.87
CA THR A 407 8.99 13.07 -2.82
C THR A 407 7.99 14.20 -3.10
N GLU A 408 8.47 15.33 -3.63
CA GLU A 408 7.64 16.45 -4.09
C GLU A 408 6.75 16.02 -5.26
N TRP A 409 7.26 15.26 -6.23
CA TRP A 409 6.45 14.70 -7.32
C TRP A 409 5.29 13.86 -6.81
N ALA A 410 5.53 13.01 -5.79
CA ALA A 410 4.49 12.17 -5.20
C ALA A 410 3.44 13.00 -4.44
N THR A 411 3.90 14.04 -3.73
CA THR A 411 3.02 14.98 -3.02
C THR A 411 2.14 15.76 -3.99
N HIS A 412 2.73 16.22 -5.10
CA HIS A 412 2.06 16.95 -6.17
C HIS A 412 0.95 16.12 -6.83
N ASP A 413 1.17 14.83 -7.05
CA ASP A 413 0.14 13.98 -7.65
C ASP A 413 -1.12 13.88 -6.76
N TRP A 414 -0.93 13.71 -5.45
CA TRP A 414 -2.04 13.70 -4.48
C TRP A 414 -2.68 15.07 -4.31
N ASP A 415 -1.89 16.14 -4.32
CA ASP A 415 -2.41 17.52 -4.36
C ASP A 415 -3.43 17.70 -5.51
N VAL A 416 -3.05 17.30 -6.72
CA VAL A 416 -3.94 17.42 -7.89
C VAL A 416 -5.18 16.53 -7.73
N ALA A 417 -5.04 15.32 -7.19
CA ALA A 417 -6.19 14.46 -6.87
C ALA A 417 -7.16 15.13 -5.87
N MET A 418 -6.64 15.85 -4.88
CA MET A 418 -7.44 16.61 -3.91
C MET A 418 -8.13 17.83 -4.53
N ARG A 419 -7.43 18.59 -5.39
CA ARG A 419 -8.04 19.68 -6.17
C ARG A 419 -9.23 19.18 -6.99
N VAL A 420 -9.06 18.02 -7.64
CA VAL A 420 -10.12 17.36 -8.41
C VAL A 420 -11.26 16.92 -7.51
N ALA A 421 -10.98 16.35 -6.32
CA ALA A 421 -12.00 15.94 -5.37
C ALA A 421 -12.89 17.12 -4.93
N VAL A 422 -12.28 18.26 -4.58
CA VAL A 422 -13.00 19.48 -4.23
C VAL A 422 -13.84 20.02 -5.40
N ALA A 423 -13.26 20.10 -6.59
CA ALA A 423 -13.97 20.60 -7.77
C ALA A 423 -15.15 19.68 -8.16
N ALA A 424 -14.94 18.36 -8.10
CA ALA A 424 -15.97 17.36 -8.36
C ALA A 424 -17.10 17.40 -7.32
N ALA A 425 -16.79 17.54 -6.02
CA ALA A 425 -17.80 17.67 -4.96
C ALA A 425 -18.73 18.88 -5.19
N LYS A 426 -18.13 20.05 -5.47
CA LYS A 426 -18.86 21.28 -5.78
C LYS A 426 -19.70 21.14 -7.06
N ARG A 427 -19.14 20.49 -8.09
CA ARG A 427 -19.83 20.20 -9.35
C ARG A 427 -21.03 19.28 -9.16
N ALA A 428 -20.86 18.19 -8.40
CA ALA A 428 -21.88 17.20 -8.12
C ALA A 428 -23.02 17.80 -7.29
N GLU A 429 -22.72 18.51 -6.20
CA GLU A 429 -23.73 19.18 -5.36
C GLU A 429 -24.50 20.26 -6.14
N CYS A 430 -23.81 21.06 -6.96
CA CYS A 430 -24.47 22.07 -7.79
C CYS A 430 -25.46 21.44 -8.79
N ASN A 431 -25.07 20.31 -9.42
CA ASN A 431 -25.96 19.58 -10.31
C ASN A 431 -27.14 18.96 -9.53
N ALA A 432 -26.86 18.36 -8.37
CA ALA A 432 -27.85 17.73 -7.48
C ALA A 432 -28.96 18.70 -7.07
N THR A 433 -28.56 19.92 -6.73
CA THR A 433 -29.47 20.99 -6.26
C THR A 433 -30.13 21.79 -7.39
N GLY A 434 -29.97 21.35 -8.66
CA GLY A 434 -30.62 21.98 -9.81
C GLY A 434 -30.16 23.42 -10.10
N GLN A 435 -28.98 23.82 -9.61
CA GLN A 435 -28.44 25.16 -9.85
C GLN A 435 -28.02 25.35 -11.32
N SER A 436 -28.02 26.59 -11.80
CA SER A 436 -27.66 26.90 -13.19
C SER A 436 -26.15 27.06 -13.38
N ASP A 437 -25.65 26.70 -14.58
CA ASP A 437 -24.26 26.91 -15.00
C ASP A 437 -23.24 26.29 -14.04
N CYS A 438 -23.50 25.07 -13.58
CA CYS A 438 -22.60 24.39 -12.66
C CYS A 438 -21.22 24.06 -13.29
N ALA A 439 -21.07 24.13 -14.62
CA ALA A 439 -19.95 23.52 -15.34
C ALA A 439 -18.69 24.36 -15.65
N GLY A 440 -18.67 25.64 -16.02
CA GLY A 440 -19.42 26.78 -15.55
C GLY A 440 -18.73 27.33 -14.31
N ARG A 441 -19.43 27.28 -13.18
CA ARG A 441 -18.97 27.72 -11.86
C ARG A 441 -17.92 26.80 -11.22
N PHE A 442 -18.02 25.50 -11.45
CA PHE A 442 -17.13 24.48 -10.85
C PHE A 442 -16.52 23.60 -11.95
N PRO A 443 -15.63 24.18 -12.78
CA PRO A 443 -14.98 23.45 -13.86
C PRO A 443 -14.09 22.34 -13.33
N VAL A 444 -14.36 21.13 -13.79
CA VAL A 444 -13.54 19.92 -13.60
C VAL A 444 -13.62 19.13 -14.89
N TYR A 445 -12.54 18.45 -15.24
CA TYR A 445 -12.49 17.68 -16.48
C TYR A 445 -13.45 16.50 -16.45
N THR A 446 -13.86 16.03 -17.63
CA THR A 446 -14.80 14.92 -17.81
C THR A 446 -14.18 13.70 -18.46
N GLY A 447 -12.87 13.72 -18.75
CA GLY A 447 -12.11 12.50 -19.06
C GLY A 447 -11.80 11.68 -17.80
N GLN A 448 -11.06 10.58 -18.01
CA GLN A 448 -10.63 9.68 -16.94
C GLN A 448 -9.10 9.77 -16.78
N GLN A 449 -8.37 8.67 -16.90
CA GLN A 449 -6.93 8.63 -16.65
C GLN A 449 -6.09 9.55 -17.56
N THR A 450 -6.47 9.75 -18.83
CA THR A 450 -5.77 10.74 -19.69
C THR A 450 -5.82 12.13 -19.07
N ASP A 451 -7.00 12.59 -18.66
CA ASP A 451 -7.19 13.93 -18.09
C ASP A 451 -6.60 14.02 -16.67
N ASN A 452 -6.63 12.94 -15.89
CA ASN A 452 -5.93 12.84 -14.60
C ASN A 452 -4.43 13.16 -14.75
N VAL A 453 -3.77 12.48 -15.70
CA VAL A 453 -2.33 12.68 -15.98
C VAL A 453 -2.06 14.07 -16.55
N ASP A 454 -2.95 14.60 -17.38
CA ASP A 454 -2.81 15.95 -17.93
C ASP A 454 -2.98 17.04 -16.87
N ALA A 455 -3.87 16.83 -15.90
CA ALA A 455 -4.00 17.70 -14.74
C ALA A 455 -2.73 17.69 -13.89
N ILE A 456 -2.14 16.52 -13.61
CA ILE A 456 -0.87 16.40 -12.90
C ILE A 456 0.23 17.19 -13.64
N ALA A 457 0.41 16.91 -14.93
CA ALA A 457 1.49 17.49 -15.71
C ALA A 457 1.35 19.01 -15.87
N LEU A 458 0.14 19.51 -16.13
CA LEU A 458 -0.10 20.95 -16.26
C LEU A 458 0.05 21.67 -14.92
N ALA A 459 -0.55 21.13 -13.84
CA ALA A 459 -0.43 21.72 -12.51
C ALA A 459 1.03 21.81 -12.09
N ARG A 460 1.86 20.80 -12.37
CA ARG A 460 3.28 20.82 -12.01
C ARG A 460 4.04 21.99 -12.63
N GLU A 461 3.75 22.33 -13.90
CA GLU A 461 4.38 23.50 -14.55
C GLU A 461 3.84 24.83 -14.01
N VAL A 462 2.57 24.89 -13.64
CA VAL A 462 1.93 26.07 -13.04
C VAL A 462 2.47 26.30 -11.63
N ASP A 463 2.61 25.25 -10.83
CA ASP A 463 3.12 25.32 -9.46
C ASP A 463 4.62 25.57 -9.44
N ALA A 464 5.40 24.99 -10.36
CA ALA A 464 6.80 25.37 -10.59
C ALA A 464 6.95 26.85 -10.98
N CYS A 465 5.99 27.41 -11.74
CA CYS A 465 5.93 28.85 -12.01
C CYS A 465 5.67 29.66 -10.74
N ARG A 466 4.73 29.22 -9.89
CA ARG A 466 4.40 29.89 -8.61
C ARG A 466 5.57 29.85 -7.63
N ALA A 467 6.28 28.73 -7.56
CA ALA A 467 7.49 28.55 -6.76
C ALA A 467 8.73 29.27 -7.36
N GLY A 468 8.65 29.75 -8.60
CA GLY A 468 9.75 30.42 -9.29
C GLY A 468 10.91 29.50 -9.71
N THR A 469 10.68 28.18 -9.69
CA THR A 469 11.65 27.16 -10.15
C THR A 469 11.60 26.96 -11.66
N ALA A 470 10.48 27.31 -12.29
CA ALA A 470 10.30 27.45 -13.74
C ALA A 470 9.61 28.77 -14.06
N TYR A 471 9.69 29.27 -15.30
CA TYR A 471 8.92 30.43 -15.79
C TYR A 471 8.94 31.68 -14.87
N ALA A 472 10.06 31.93 -14.19
CA ALA A 472 10.13 32.92 -13.13
C ALA A 472 9.72 34.33 -13.59
N GLY A 473 8.73 34.93 -12.90
CA GLY A 473 8.20 36.27 -13.19
C GLY A 473 7.10 36.32 -14.26
N GLU A 474 6.67 35.17 -14.80
CA GLU A 474 5.51 35.07 -15.68
C GLU A 474 4.18 35.02 -14.90
N ASN A 475 3.06 35.14 -15.62
CA ASN A 475 1.72 34.94 -15.03
C ASN A 475 1.36 33.45 -15.14
N CYS A 476 1.42 32.73 -14.02
CA CYS A 476 1.24 31.28 -13.99
C CYS A 476 -0.17 30.81 -14.43
N ASP A 477 -1.21 31.62 -14.20
CA ASP A 477 -2.56 31.28 -14.69
C ASP A 477 -2.64 31.41 -16.22
N ALA A 478 -2.03 32.46 -16.79
CA ALA A 478 -1.96 32.63 -18.25
C ALA A 478 -1.05 31.57 -18.90
N LEU A 479 -0.04 31.09 -18.16
CA LEU A 479 0.80 29.97 -18.57
C LEU A 479 -0.03 28.69 -18.70
N ALA A 480 -0.90 28.40 -17.73
CA ALA A 480 -1.80 27.25 -17.77
C ALA A 480 -2.65 27.23 -19.06
N ASP A 481 -3.21 28.38 -19.44
CA ASP A 481 -3.98 28.52 -20.69
C ASP A 481 -3.12 28.27 -21.93
N THR A 482 -1.89 28.81 -21.94
CA THR A 482 -0.99 28.73 -23.09
C THR A 482 -0.49 27.31 -23.31
N ILE A 483 -0.03 26.65 -22.25
CA ILE A 483 0.47 25.27 -22.30
C ILE A 483 -0.69 24.31 -22.55
N GLY A 484 -1.81 24.46 -21.83
CA GLY A 484 -2.99 23.64 -22.01
C GLY A 484 -3.52 23.69 -23.45
N ALA A 485 -3.64 24.88 -24.03
CA ALA A 485 -4.05 25.03 -25.44
C ALA A 485 -3.03 24.43 -26.42
N LYS A 486 -1.72 24.55 -26.13
CA LYS A 486 -0.66 23.96 -26.96
C LYS A 486 -0.70 22.43 -26.95
N ARG A 487 -0.97 21.82 -25.79
CA ARG A 487 -1.05 20.35 -25.61
C ARG A 487 -2.44 19.76 -25.88
N GLY A 488 -3.44 20.61 -26.13
CA GLY A 488 -4.81 20.18 -26.44
C GLY A 488 -5.61 19.70 -25.22
N TYR A 489 -5.28 20.20 -24.03
CA TYR A 489 -5.95 19.85 -22.78
C TYR A 489 -7.35 20.43 -22.69
N SER A 490 -8.23 19.77 -21.93
CA SER A 490 -9.60 20.23 -21.72
C SER A 490 -9.64 21.46 -20.81
N ASP A 491 -10.68 22.29 -20.94
CA ASP A 491 -10.87 23.47 -20.09
C ASP A 491 -10.92 23.09 -18.60
N GLY A 492 -11.44 21.90 -18.27
CA GLY A 492 -11.46 21.36 -16.91
C GLY A 492 -10.07 21.03 -16.37
N VAL A 493 -9.17 20.48 -17.20
CA VAL A 493 -7.76 20.25 -16.83
C VAL A 493 -7.07 21.59 -16.55
N ILE A 494 -7.27 22.57 -17.42
CA ILE A 494 -6.69 23.92 -17.26
C ILE A 494 -7.21 24.58 -15.99
N ALA A 495 -8.50 24.43 -15.69
CA ALA A 495 -9.10 24.99 -14.48
C ALA A 495 -8.56 24.36 -13.20
N VAL A 496 -8.40 23.03 -13.15
CA VAL A 496 -7.80 22.33 -12.01
C VAL A 496 -6.35 22.79 -11.79
N ALA A 497 -5.55 22.90 -12.86
CA ALA A 497 -4.17 23.38 -12.75
C ALA A 497 -4.06 24.82 -12.21
N LYS A 498 -5.11 25.63 -12.37
CA LYS A 498 -5.19 27.00 -11.83
C LYS A 498 -5.65 27.07 -10.38
N MET A 499 -6.20 26.00 -9.81
CA MET A 499 -6.58 25.99 -8.38
C MET A 499 -5.33 26.17 -7.50
N ASP A 500 -5.53 26.65 -6.27
CA ASP A 500 -4.47 26.71 -5.27
C ASP A 500 -4.06 25.30 -4.84
N GLU A 501 -2.79 25.15 -4.43
CA GLU A 501 -2.25 23.91 -3.87
C GLU A 501 -3.00 23.52 -2.58
N MET A 502 -3.51 22.29 -2.56
CA MET A 502 -4.18 21.65 -1.43
C MET A 502 -3.23 20.77 -0.62
N ILE A 503 -2.16 20.24 -1.21
CA ILE A 503 -1.09 19.56 -0.47
C ILE A 503 0.24 20.15 -0.90
N VAL A 504 1.07 20.54 0.07
CA VAL A 504 2.40 21.08 -0.20
C VAL A 504 3.47 20.34 0.59
N LEU A 505 4.62 20.11 -0.03
CA LEU A 505 5.82 19.59 0.63
C LEU A 505 6.77 20.75 0.95
N CYS A 506 7.17 20.84 2.21
CA CYS A 506 8.06 21.85 2.74
C CYS A 506 9.40 21.23 3.12
N HIS A 507 10.48 22.00 3.05
CA HIS A 507 11.73 21.60 3.68
C HIS A 507 11.62 21.72 5.21
N SER A 508 12.40 20.92 5.93
CA SER A 508 12.72 21.16 7.34
C SER A 508 14.24 21.22 7.51
N PRO A 509 14.85 22.39 7.76
CA PRO A 509 14.19 23.68 8.01
C PRO A 509 13.51 24.29 6.77
N VAL A 510 12.40 24.99 6.97
CA VAL A 510 11.64 25.66 5.89
C VAL A 510 12.54 26.62 5.12
N ALA A 511 12.56 26.47 3.79
CA ALA A 511 13.38 27.27 2.88
C ALA A 511 12.67 28.56 2.44
N GLU A 512 13.41 29.51 1.85
CA GLU A 512 12.85 30.80 1.39
C GLU A 512 11.87 30.66 0.23
N ASN A 513 12.05 29.64 -0.62
CA ASN A 513 11.21 29.37 -1.78
C ASN A 513 10.10 28.34 -1.49
N ASP A 514 9.98 27.87 -0.24
CA ASP A 514 8.90 26.97 0.13
C ASP A 514 7.55 27.69 0.05
N HIS A 515 6.48 26.91 -0.15
CA HIS A 515 5.13 27.46 -0.21
C HIS A 515 4.80 28.25 1.07
N LYS A 516 4.03 29.33 0.94
CA LYS A 516 3.68 30.22 2.07
C LYS A 516 3.03 29.51 3.25
N ALA A 517 2.36 28.37 3.02
CA ALA A 517 1.72 27.56 4.03
C ALA A 517 2.72 26.82 4.94
N CYS A 518 3.98 26.66 4.51
CA CYS A 518 5.04 26.00 5.28
C CYS A 518 5.40 26.73 6.58
N GLY A 519 4.95 27.97 6.74
CA GLY A 519 5.25 28.80 7.91
C GLY A 519 6.56 29.58 7.75
N PRO A 520 7.09 30.17 8.83
CA PRO A 520 8.28 31.01 8.77
C PRO A 520 9.53 30.24 8.31
N VAL A 521 10.36 30.89 7.49
CA VAL A 521 11.68 30.37 7.07
C VAL A 521 12.51 29.97 8.29
N GLY A 522 13.09 28.78 8.25
CA GLY A 522 13.88 28.20 9.33
C GLY A 522 13.07 27.41 10.38
N THR A 523 11.74 27.30 10.24
CA THR A 523 10.91 26.39 11.05
C THR A 523 11.41 24.95 10.90
N ARG A 524 11.55 24.22 12.00
CA ARG A 524 12.09 22.85 12.05
C ARG A 524 11.05 21.88 12.59
N VAL A 525 10.94 20.73 11.94
CA VAL A 525 10.07 19.63 12.33
C VAL A 525 10.91 18.45 12.79
N ARG A 526 10.58 17.90 13.96
CA ARG A 526 11.24 16.73 14.55
C ARG A 526 10.39 15.49 14.28
N LYS A 527 11.05 14.35 14.03
CA LYS A 527 10.38 13.05 13.86
C LYS A 527 9.41 12.77 15.02
N GLY A 528 8.15 12.46 14.74
CA GLY A 528 7.12 12.20 15.77
C GLY A 528 6.50 13.46 16.40
N ASP A 529 6.71 14.66 15.83
CA ASP A 529 6.03 15.88 16.27
C ASP A 529 4.58 15.93 15.75
N LEU A 530 3.60 15.74 16.64
CA LEU A 530 2.16 15.67 16.32
C LEU A 530 1.55 16.98 15.75
N ARG A 531 2.33 18.06 15.65
CA ARG A 531 1.87 19.31 15.03
C ARG A 531 1.98 19.30 13.51
N TYR A 532 2.76 18.40 12.94
CA TYR A 532 3.15 18.44 11.53
C TYR A 532 2.97 17.09 10.85
N HIS A 533 2.60 17.09 9.57
CA HIS A 533 2.68 15.91 8.69
C HIS A 533 4.11 15.78 8.15
N GLN A 534 4.66 14.57 8.08
CA GLN A 534 6.10 14.35 7.97
C GLN A 534 6.45 13.30 6.93
N VAL A 535 7.47 13.57 6.10
CA VAL A 535 8.14 12.57 5.29
C VAL A 535 9.57 12.38 5.79
N ASN A 536 9.84 11.19 6.32
CA ASN A 536 11.12 10.77 6.89
C ASN A 536 11.85 9.86 5.90
N VAL A 537 12.97 10.32 5.32
CA VAL A 537 13.82 9.48 4.45
C VAL A 537 15.06 9.05 5.22
N ILE A 538 15.00 7.84 5.76
CA ILE A 538 16.00 7.27 6.65
C ILE A 538 17.16 6.72 5.81
N THR A 539 18.36 7.27 6.01
CA THR A 539 19.57 6.87 5.27
C THR A 539 20.29 5.71 5.91
N GLU A 540 20.14 5.58 7.22
CA GLU A 540 20.76 4.53 8.00
C GLU A 540 20.14 3.18 7.61
N PRO A 541 20.95 2.18 7.23
CA PRO A 541 20.43 0.85 7.03
C PRO A 541 19.87 0.33 8.35
N GLN A 542 18.70 -0.29 8.30
CA GLN A 542 18.08 -1.01 9.41
C GLN A 542 17.80 -2.44 8.96
N THR A 543 17.61 -3.37 9.88
CA THR A 543 17.31 -4.76 9.57
C THR A 543 16.38 -5.25 10.67
N PRO A 544 15.20 -5.80 10.37
CA PRO A 544 14.55 -5.71 9.06
C PRO A 544 14.36 -4.23 8.67
N SER A 545 14.45 -3.93 7.37
CA SER A 545 14.07 -2.61 6.84
C SER A 545 12.86 -2.78 5.94
N PRO A 546 11.71 -2.18 6.26
CA PRO A 546 10.67 -2.01 5.24
C PRO A 546 11.18 -1.05 4.16
N TRP A 547 10.52 -1.06 3.00
CA TRP A 547 10.82 -0.13 1.92
C TRP A 547 10.21 1.24 2.22
N GLY A 548 8.89 1.28 2.44
CA GLY A 548 8.12 2.40 2.96
C GLY A 548 7.14 1.92 4.04
N ILE A 549 6.72 2.85 4.91
CA ILE A 549 5.61 2.65 5.84
C ILE A 549 4.97 4.00 6.22
N TYR A 550 3.64 4.05 6.24
CA TYR A 550 2.91 5.13 6.89
C TYR A 550 2.59 4.77 8.35
N THR A 551 2.66 5.76 9.23
CA THR A 551 2.31 5.65 10.65
C THR A 551 1.62 6.92 11.08
N ASP A 552 0.46 7.17 10.50
CA ASP A 552 -0.35 8.34 10.79
C ASP A 552 -0.90 8.27 12.22
N ALA A 553 -1.39 9.43 12.68
CA ALA A 553 -1.94 9.62 14.00
C ALA A 553 -3.38 10.11 13.84
N GLU A 554 -4.31 9.19 13.99
CA GLU A 554 -5.72 9.34 13.68
C GLU A 554 -6.53 9.40 14.95
N ASP A 555 -7.48 10.32 14.97
CA ASP A 555 -8.34 10.49 16.10
C ASP A 555 -9.22 9.24 16.32
N PRO A 556 -9.10 8.54 17.46
CA PRO A 556 -9.84 7.31 17.70
C PRO A 556 -11.35 7.50 17.82
N LEU A 557 -11.84 8.74 17.92
CA LEU A 557 -13.27 9.06 18.04
C LEU A 557 -13.91 9.50 16.72
N THR A 558 -13.13 10.07 15.79
CA THR A 558 -13.68 10.70 14.58
C THR A 558 -13.06 10.19 13.28
N GLY A 559 -11.87 9.58 13.33
CA GLY A 559 -11.09 9.23 12.13
C GLY A 559 -10.33 10.41 11.52
N GLN A 560 -10.31 11.59 12.15
CA GLN A 560 -9.54 12.71 11.63
C GLN A 560 -8.03 12.40 11.69
N THR A 561 -7.32 12.58 10.59
CA THR A 561 -5.84 12.53 10.58
C THR A 561 -5.28 13.79 11.24
N VAL A 562 -4.69 13.66 12.44
CA VAL A 562 -4.16 14.77 13.25
C VAL A 562 -2.71 15.09 12.88
N SER A 563 -1.92 14.05 12.61
CA SER A 563 -0.55 14.11 12.11
C SER A 563 -0.33 12.89 11.22
N ALA A 564 0.50 13.04 10.21
CA ALA A 564 0.79 11.98 9.25
C ALA A 564 2.30 11.75 9.19
N SER A 565 2.73 10.51 8.96
CA SER A 565 4.14 10.17 8.95
C SER A 565 4.44 9.08 7.94
N ILE A 566 5.05 9.46 6.82
CA ILE A 566 5.60 8.54 5.83
C ILE A 566 7.08 8.31 6.16
N ASN A 567 7.52 7.07 6.17
CA ASN A 567 8.89 6.70 6.49
C ASN A 567 9.44 5.78 5.41
N VAL A 568 10.55 6.17 4.79
CA VAL A 568 11.16 5.45 3.67
C VAL A 568 12.64 5.21 3.96
N TRP A 569 13.12 3.99 3.72
CA TRP A 569 14.53 3.64 3.92
C TRP A 569 15.27 3.68 2.60
N SER A 570 16.05 4.74 2.39
CA SER A 570 16.62 5.04 1.08
C SER A 570 17.63 3.99 0.58
N HIS A 571 18.26 3.25 1.48
CA HIS A 571 19.16 2.15 1.10
C HIS A 571 18.42 1.02 0.37
N VAL A 572 17.10 0.86 0.57
CA VAL A 572 16.28 -0.10 -0.17
C VAL A 572 16.13 0.35 -1.63
N ASN A 573 15.95 1.65 -1.88
CA ASN A 573 15.99 2.22 -3.25
C ASN A 573 17.33 1.92 -3.92
N ASP A 574 18.44 2.04 -3.19
CA ASP A 574 19.77 1.75 -3.71
C ASP A 574 19.94 0.26 -4.06
N LEU A 575 19.50 -0.65 -3.17
CA LEU A 575 19.57 -2.09 -3.41
C LEU A 575 18.70 -2.52 -4.60
N TRP A 576 17.48 -1.98 -4.68
CA TRP A 576 16.54 -2.26 -5.77
C TRP A 576 17.08 -1.75 -7.11
N SER A 577 17.47 -0.47 -7.18
CA SER A 577 17.99 0.14 -8.41
C SER A 577 19.30 -0.52 -8.86
N GLN A 578 20.21 -0.86 -7.93
CA GLN A 578 21.44 -1.58 -8.27
C GLN A 578 21.12 -2.96 -8.85
N LYS A 579 20.15 -3.68 -8.29
CA LYS A 579 19.73 -4.98 -8.82
C LYS A 579 19.21 -4.87 -10.25
N VAL A 580 18.42 -3.85 -10.56
CA VAL A 580 17.92 -3.59 -11.93
C VAL A 580 19.09 -3.27 -12.86
N ILE A 581 19.97 -2.34 -12.49
CA ILE A 581 21.12 -1.96 -13.35
C ILE A 581 22.09 -3.13 -13.58
N ASP A 582 22.34 -3.98 -12.58
CA ASP A 582 23.15 -5.18 -12.77
C ASP A 582 22.52 -6.13 -13.82
N MET A 583 21.20 -6.29 -13.80
CA MET A 583 20.49 -7.06 -14.82
C MET A 583 20.66 -6.43 -16.20
N LEU A 584 20.46 -5.12 -16.33
CA LEU A 584 20.56 -4.40 -17.61
C LEU A 584 21.98 -4.42 -18.17
N ARG A 585 23.01 -4.20 -17.34
CA ARG A 585 24.42 -4.28 -17.76
C ARG A 585 24.81 -5.69 -18.19
N TYR A 586 24.22 -6.71 -17.57
CA TYR A 586 24.40 -8.09 -17.99
C TYR A 586 23.75 -8.36 -19.36
N ILE A 587 22.51 -7.88 -19.58
CA ILE A 587 21.83 -7.94 -20.89
C ILE A 587 22.68 -7.21 -21.96
N GLY A 588 23.18 -6.02 -21.65
CA GLY A 588 24.05 -5.21 -22.51
C GLY A 588 25.47 -5.76 -22.70
N GLY A 589 25.83 -6.86 -22.00
CA GLY A 589 27.12 -7.54 -22.15
C GLY A 589 28.32 -6.88 -21.46
N GLU A 590 28.10 -5.87 -20.61
CA GLU A 590 29.14 -5.24 -19.80
C GLU A 590 29.59 -6.10 -18.61
N LEU A 591 28.64 -6.83 -18.01
CA LEU A 591 28.95 -7.79 -16.95
C LEU A 591 29.20 -9.18 -17.54
N SER A 592 30.25 -9.85 -17.07
CA SER A 592 30.50 -11.25 -17.39
C SER A 592 29.58 -12.18 -16.59
N THR A 593 29.58 -13.46 -16.95
CA THR A 593 28.78 -14.46 -16.21
C THR A 593 29.33 -14.61 -14.79
N GLU A 594 30.65 -14.60 -14.67
CA GLU A 594 31.40 -14.70 -13.43
C GLU A 594 31.15 -13.52 -12.49
N ASP A 595 30.76 -12.35 -13.03
CA ASP A 595 30.42 -11.17 -12.24
C ASP A 595 29.03 -11.27 -11.59
N ILE A 596 28.11 -12.04 -12.17
CA ILE A 596 26.73 -12.15 -11.67
C ILE A 596 26.44 -13.47 -10.95
N THR A 597 27.19 -14.54 -11.22
CA THR A 597 27.06 -15.84 -10.53
C THR A 597 28.30 -16.73 -10.75
N GLU A 598 28.48 -17.72 -9.88
CA GLU A 598 29.51 -18.76 -10.02
C GLU A 598 29.05 -19.94 -10.92
N GLY A 599 27.84 -19.85 -11.51
CA GLY A 599 27.27 -20.88 -12.37
C GLY A 599 27.78 -20.85 -13.83
N GLU A 600 27.92 -22.01 -14.46
CA GLU A 600 28.28 -22.13 -15.88
C GLU A 600 27.06 -21.87 -16.81
N ASN A 601 27.26 -21.18 -17.95
CA ASN A 601 26.28 -21.00 -19.06
C ASN A 601 25.13 -19.99 -18.86
N VAL A 602 25.41 -18.79 -18.36
CA VAL A 602 24.36 -17.80 -18.00
C VAL A 602 23.92 -16.89 -19.16
N ARG A 603 24.68 -16.83 -20.27
CA ARG A 603 24.32 -16.00 -21.44
C ARG A 603 22.94 -16.32 -22.03
N ALA A 604 22.45 -17.54 -21.82
CA ALA A 604 21.12 -17.95 -22.26
C ALA A 604 19.99 -17.24 -21.49
N TRP A 605 20.26 -16.75 -20.28
CA TRP A 605 19.32 -15.94 -19.50
C TRP A 605 18.98 -14.62 -20.18
N ALA A 606 19.96 -13.90 -20.74
CA ALA A 606 19.70 -12.60 -21.38
C ALA A 606 18.75 -12.77 -22.58
N GLN A 607 18.93 -13.85 -23.34
CA GLN A 607 18.00 -14.24 -24.41
C GLN A 607 16.62 -14.61 -23.87
N ALA A 608 16.54 -15.25 -22.70
CA ALA A 608 15.28 -15.60 -22.06
C ALA A 608 14.53 -14.37 -21.57
N ALA A 609 15.21 -13.37 -21.02
CA ALA A 609 14.62 -12.11 -20.60
C ALA A 609 14.04 -11.35 -21.81
N GLU A 610 14.76 -11.34 -22.94
CA GLU A 610 14.26 -10.78 -24.20
C GLU A 610 13.01 -11.53 -24.71
N ALA A 611 13.05 -12.86 -24.75
CA ALA A 611 11.90 -13.65 -25.18
C ALA A 611 10.70 -13.54 -24.21
N ALA A 612 10.95 -13.40 -22.91
CA ALA A 612 9.90 -13.21 -21.91
C ALA A 612 9.08 -11.94 -22.18
N SER A 613 9.72 -10.86 -22.65
CA SER A 613 9.04 -9.61 -23.01
C SER A 613 8.03 -9.78 -24.16
N MET A 614 8.14 -10.85 -24.96
CA MET A 614 7.31 -11.12 -26.15
C MET A 614 6.21 -12.19 -25.93
N GLY A 615 6.21 -12.94 -24.82
CA GLY A 615 5.26 -14.05 -24.67
C GLY A 615 5.38 -14.89 -23.41
N GLY A 616 6.49 -14.78 -22.68
CA GLY A 616 6.70 -15.52 -21.44
C GLY A 616 6.94 -17.03 -21.65
N ALA A 617 6.53 -17.83 -20.67
CA ALA A 617 6.80 -19.27 -20.55
C ALA A 617 5.68 -20.18 -21.04
N ALA A 618 4.48 -19.64 -21.17
CA ALA A 618 3.32 -20.37 -21.63
C ALA A 618 3.35 -20.53 -23.16
N PRO A 619 2.99 -21.71 -23.69
CA PRO A 619 2.95 -21.92 -25.12
C PRO A 619 1.80 -21.12 -25.76
N ARG A 620 2.10 -20.46 -26.87
CA ARG A 620 1.08 -20.02 -27.82
C ARG A 620 0.46 -21.25 -28.47
N MET A 621 -0.84 -21.20 -28.76
CA MET A 621 -1.61 -22.39 -29.13
C MET A 621 -2.46 -22.13 -30.37
N GLU A 622 -2.43 -23.05 -31.33
CA GLU A 622 -3.42 -23.08 -32.40
C GLU A 622 -4.80 -23.44 -31.83
N ARG A 623 -5.87 -23.11 -32.55
CA ARG A 623 -7.25 -23.39 -32.13
C ARG A 623 -7.49 -24.87 -31.88
N GLU A 624 -6.88 -25.74 -32.68
CA GLU A 624 -6.96 -27.18 -32.49
C GLU A 624 -6.29 -27.62 -31.19
N ASP A 625 -5.17 -27.01 -30.79
CA ASP A 625 -4.49 -27.34 -29.54
C ASP A 625 -5.29 -26.90 -28.32
N VAL A 626 -5.96 -25.74 -28.39
CA VAL A 626 -6.92 -25.30 -27.37
C VAL A 626 -8.05 -26.32 -27.25
N GLY A 627 -8.69 -26.71 -28.36
CA GLY A 627 -9.74 -27.73 -28.36
C GLY A 627 -9.28 -29.07 -27.77
N ARG A 628 -8.04 -29.49 -28.06
CA ARG A 628 -7.45 -30.71 -27.49
C ARG A 628 -7.29 -30.63 -25.98
N ARG A 629 -6.79 -29.51 -25.45
CA ARG A 629 -6.66 -29.31 -23.98
C ARG A 629 -8.01 -29.30 -23.27
N MET A 630 -9.04 -28.72 -23.90
CA MET A 630 -10.41 -28.75 -23.37
C MET A 630 -10.97 -30.18 -23.32
N ALA A 631 -10.78 -30.95 -24.40
CA ALA A 631 -11.19 -32.35 -24.47
C ALA A 631 -10.43 -33.22 -23.45
N ASP A 632 -9.11 -33.05 -23.33
CA ASP A 632 -8.29 -33.77 -22.34
C ASP A 632 -8.72 -33.48 -20.90
N PHE A 633 -9.09 -32.23 -20.59
CA PHE A 633 -9.57 -31.83 -19.27
C PHE A 633 -10.94 -32.45 -18.93
N THR A 634 -11.86 -32.45 -19.90
CA THR A 634 -13.23 -32.96 -19.72
C THR A 634 -13.34 -34.47 -19.91
N GLY A 635 -12.32 -35.13 -20.48
CA GLY A 635 -12.37 -36.54 -20.89
C GLY A 635 -13.20 -36.78 -22.16
N GLY A 636 -13.42 -35.72 -22.96
CA GLY A 636 -14.31 -35.68 -24.11
C GLY A 636 -13.64 -35.78 -25.48
N ASP A 637 -14.40 -35.48 -26.54
CA ASP A 637 -13.95 -35.43 -27.93
C ASP A 637 -13.49 -34.02 -28.36
N VAL A 638 -12.43 -33.97 -29.17
CA VAL A 638 -11.85 -32.70 -29.63
C VAL A 638 -12.81 -31.92 -30.54
N GLU A 639 -13.54 -32.58 -31.44
CA GLU A 639 -14.50 -31.90 -32.30
C GLU A 639 -15.65 -31.30 -31.47
N GLU A 640 -16.11 -32.01 -30.45
CA GLU A 640 -17.15 -31.50 -29.54
C GLU A 640 -16.67 -30.29 -28.74
N ALA A 641 -15.48 -30.37 -28.14
CA ALA A 641 -14.89 -29.23 -27.43
C ALA A 641 -14.68 -28.01 -28.35
N MET A 642 -14.27 -28.24 -29.61
CA MET A 642 -14.12 -27.19 -30.62
C MET A 642 -15.45 -26.57 -31.06
N ARG A 643 -16.52 -27.37 -31.16
CA ARG A 643 -17.88 -26.89 -31.42
C ARG A 643 -18.40 -26.05 -30.25
N ALA A 644 -18.25 -26.55 -29.03
CA ALA A 644 -18.68 -25.87 -27.82
C ALA A 644 -17.98 -24.51 -27.66
N THR A 645 -16.65 -24.45 -27.82
CA THR A 645 -15.86 -23.19 -27.82
C THR A 645 -16.22 -22.25 -28.98
N ALA A 646 -16.81 -22.77 -30.07
CA ALA A 646 -17.36 -21.95 -31.16
C ALA A 646 -18.78 -21.41 -30.89
N GLY A 647 -19.38 -21.75 -29.75
CA GLY A 647 -20.77 -21.43 -29.42
C GLY A 647 -21.80 -22.36 -30.07
N GLU A 648 -21.38 -23.48 -30.68
CA GLU A 648 -22.28 -24.52 -31.17
C GLU A 648 -22.63 -25.47 -30.01
N VAL A 649 -23.78 -25.22 -29.36
CA VAL A 649 -24.21 -25.96 -28.16
C VAL A 649 -25.39 -26.89 -28.48
N ASP A 650 -25.21 -28.21 -28.32
CA ASP A 650 -26.29 -29.21 -28.42
C ASP A 650 -26.97 -29.43 -27.06
N MET A 651 -27.53 -28.36 -26.47
CA MET A 651 -28.21 -28.36 -25.18
C MET A 651 -29.53 -27.59 -25.24
N ALA A 652 -30.51 -27.98 -24.42
CA ALA A 652 -31.76 -27.23 -24.28
C ALA A 652 -31.46 -25.79 -23.80
N PRO A 653 -31.98 -24.74 -24.48
CA PRO A 653 -31.69 -23.35 -24.14
C PRO A 653 -32.02 -22.99 -22.70
N GLU A 654 -33.10 -23.54 -22.15
CA GLU A 654 -33.54 -23.27 -20.77
C GLU A 654 -32.50 -23.73 -19.73
N ILE A 655 -31.78 -24.81 -20.03
CA ILE A 655 -30.82 -25.42 -19.11
C ILE A 655 -29.47 -24.73 -19.20
N LEU A 656 -29.06 -24.38 -20.42
CA LEU A 656 -27.88 -23.54 -20.62
C LEU A 656 -28.02 -22.20 -19.89
N GLU A 657 -29.23 -21.64 -19.87
CA GLU A 657 -29.51 -20.41 -19.14
C GLU A 657 -29.49 -20.60 -17.62
N GLN A 658 -30.07 -21.68 -17.09
CA GLN A 658 -29.95 -22.01 -15.66
C GLN A 658 -28.49 -22.20 -15.24
N ALA A 659 -27.69 -22.87 -16.07
CA ALA A 659 -26.27 -23.06 -15.84
C ALA A 659 -25.50 -21.74 -15.88
N ARG A 660 -25.85 -20.83 -16.79
CA ARG A 660 -25.28 -19.47 -16.85
C ARG A 660 -25.63 -18.66 -15.60
N LEU A 661 -26.87 -18.72 -15.11
CA LEU A 661 -27.27 -18.06 -13.86
C LEU A 661 -26.48 -18.62 -12.66
N LEU A 662 -26.34 -19.94 -12.57
CA LEU A 662 -25.50 -20.58 -11.57
C LEU A 662 -24.05 -20.09 -11.65
N LYS A 663 -23.47 -19.98 -12.86
CA LYS A 663 -22.13 -19.41 -13.05
C LYS A 663 -22.01 -18.01 -12.44
N ARG A 664 -23.02 -17.16 -12.66
CA ARG A 664 -23.02 -15.78 -12.15
C ARG A 664 -23.18 -15.72 -10.64
N GLU A 665 -24.03 -16.55 -10.06
CA GLU A 665 -24.10 -16.68 -8.60
C GLU A 665 -22.74 -17.13 -8.01
N LEU A 666 -22.06 -18.03 -8.71
CA LEU A 666 -20.72 -18.50 -8.34
C LEU A 666 -19.60 -17.46 -8.53
N SER A 667 -19.83 -16.35 -9.25
CA SER A 667 -18.81 -15.29 -9.36
C SER A 667 -18.58 -14.57 -8.04
N GLY A 668 -19.58 -14.55 -7.15
CA GLY A 668 -19.47 -14.06 -5.77
C GLY A 668 -18.74 -15.01 -4.81
N VAL A 669 -18.37 -16.23 -5.25
CA VAL A 669 -17.58 -17.14 -4.42
C VAL A 669 -16.12 -16.71 -4.43
N ALA A 670 -15.59 -16.43 -3.24
CA ALA A 670 -14.22 -15.98 -3.04
C ALA A 670 -13.55 -16.73 -1.88
N ALA A 671 -12.23 -16.74 -1.86
CA ALA A 671 -11.44 -17.24 -0.74
C ALA A 671 -11.09 -16.09 0.20
N THR A 672 -11.24 -16.29 1.51
CA THR A 672 -10.81 -15.30 2.52
C THR A 672 -9.95 -15.94 3.59
N PHE A 673 -9.06 -15.16 4.19
CA PHE A 673 -8.05 -15.67 5.11
C PHE A 673 -8.68 -16.29 6.37
N ASP A 674 -9.77 -15.72 6.87
CA ASP A 674 -10.45 -16.11 8.10
C ASP A 674 -11.61 -17.09 7.88
N ALA A 675 -11.76 -17.63 6.67
CA ALA A 675 -12.80 -18.61 6.37
C ALA A 675 -12.57 -19.92 7.16
N PRO A 676 -13.60 -20.47 7.81
CA PRO A 676 -13.47 -21.74 8.51
C PRO A 676 -13.27 -22.91 7.53
N THR A 677 -12.34 -23.81 7.85
CA THR A 677 -12.08 -25.02 7.06
C THR A 677 -12.80 -26.24 7.63
N SER A 678 -13.50 -26.99 6.77
CA SER A 678 -14.12 -28.27 7.14
C SER A 678 -13.13 -29.44 7.12
N ASN A 679 -12.12 -29.36 6.25
CA ASN A 679 -11.14 -30.43 6.05
C ASN A 679 -9.85 -30.27 6.89
N GLY A 680 -9.57 -29.08 7.43
CA GLY A 680 -8.35 -28.78 8.18
C GLY A 680 -8.09 -29.73 9.35
N ALA A 681 -9.14 -30.08 10.12
CA ALA A 681 -9.03 -31.05 11.21
C ALA A 681 -8.66 -32.46 10.70
N THR A 682 -9.22 -32.88 9.56
CA THR A 682 -8.92 -34.17 8.94
C THR A 682 -7.47 -34.21 8.43
N TYR A 683 -6.99 -33.13 7.82
CA TYR A 683 -5.61 -33.02 7.36
C TYR A 683 -4.62 -33.01 8.52
N SER A 684 -4.91 -32.28 9.62
CA SER A 684 -4.08 -32.32 10.82
C SER A 684 -3.99 -33.72 11.41
N ALA A 685 -5.12 -34.44 11.53
CA ALA A 685 -5.12 -35.82 12.04
C ALA A 685 -4.28 -36.78 11.16
N ARG A 686 -4.35 -36.65 9.83
CA ARG A 686 -3.51 -37.44 8.91
C ARG A 686 -2.04 -37.12 9.08
N ARG A 687 -1.67 -35.84 9.14
CA ARG A 687 -0.30 -35.37 9.37
C ARG A 687 0.25 -35.89 10.70
N GLU A 688 -0.51 -35.73 11.78
CA GLU A 688 -0.15 -36.22 13.12
C GLU A 688 0.07 -37.74 13.14
N SER A 689 -0.74 -38.51 12.38
CA SER A 689 -0.55 -39.97 12.28
C SER A 689 0.76 -40.38 11.56
N ALA A 690 1.33 -39.49 10.75
CA ALA A 690 2.60 -39.69 10.07
C ALA A 690 3.80 -39.20 10.91
N ALA A 691 3.59 -38.33 11.89
CA ALA A 691 4.62 -37.89 12.82
C ALA A 691 5.08 -39.05 13.73
N GLY A 692 6.37 -39.07 14.06
CA GLY A 692 7.03 -40.11 14.87
C GLY A 692 7.28 -41.43 14.13
N THR A 693 7.05 -41.48 12.81
CA THR A 693 7.19 -42.71 12.00
C THR A 693 8.50 -42.76 11.23
N ALA A 694 8.83 -43.93 10.67
CA ALA A 694 9.97 -44.07 9.74
C ALA A 694 9.82 -43.20 8.47
N PHE A 695 8.59 -42.85 8.10
CA PHE A 695 8.32 -41.94 7.00
C PHE A 695 8.79 -40.52 7.33
N GLU A 696 8.44 -40.00 8.51
CA GLU A 696 8.92 -38.69 8.98
C GLU A 696 10.45 -38.64 9.03
N ALA A 697 11.09 -39.70 9.56
CA ALA A 697 12.55 -39.80 9.58
C ALA A 697 13.17 -39.79 8.16
N GLY A 698 12.47 -40.33 7.17
CA GLY A 698 12.88 -40.31 5.77
C GLY A 698 12.77 -38.94 5.10
N LEU A 699 11.90 -38.05 5.60
CA LEU A 699 11.77 -36.67 5.10
C LEU A 699 12.92 -35.77 5.57
N MET A 700 13.58 -36.10 6.69
CA MET A 700 14.69 -35.33 7.25
C MET A 700 16.02 -35.62 6.56
N THR A 701 16.05 -35.45 5.24
CA THR A 701 17.25 -35.57 4.41
C THR A 701 18.28 -34.48 4.77
N LYS A 702 19.53 -34.64 4.32
CA LYS A 702 20.56 -33.61 4.50
C LYS A 702 20.11 -32.24 3.97
N MET A 703 19.46 -32.21 2.81
CA MET A 703 18.94 -30.99 2.21
C MET A 703 17.84 -30.36 3.09
N MET A 704 16.95 -31.17 3.68
CA MET A 704 15.93 -30.64 4.58
C MET A 704 16.50 -30.14 5.91
N GLN A 705 17.57 -30.77 6.39
CA GLN A 705 18.34 -30.25 7.51
C GLN A 705 19.05 -28.93 7.15
N THR A 706 19.60 -28.79 5.95
CA THR A 706 20.19 -27.51 5.49
C THR A 706 19.13 -26.41 5.40
N TYR A 707 17.98 -26.69 4.79
CA TYR A 707 16.86 -25.74 4.67
C TYR A 707 16.30 -25.29 6.03
N SER A 708 16.35 -26.15 7.04
CA SER A 708 15.92 -25.82 8.41
C SER A 708 17.05 -25.32 9.31
N GLY A 709 18.27 -25.14 8.78
CA GLY A 709 19.43 -24.70 9.57
C GLY A 709 19.96 -25.73 10.60
N THR A 710 19.59 -27.00 10.49
CA THR A 710 19.90 -28.06 11.47
C THR A 710 20.94 -29.09 11.04
N GLN A 711 21.61 -28.85 9.91
CA GLN A 711 22.58 -29.78 9.37
C GLN A 711 23.71 -30.07 10.38
N GLY A 712 23.93 -31.36 10.67
CA GLY A 712 24.96 -31.82 11.60
C GLY A 712 24.54 -31.83 13.07
N MET A 713 23.31 -31.40 13.40
CA MET A 713 22.76 -31.48 14.75
C MET A 713 22.18 -32.87 15.06
N PRO A 714 22.18 -33.32 16.33
CA PRO A 714 21.49 -34.54 16.73
C PRO A 714 19.98 -34.41 16.53
N ILE A 715 19.38 -35.28 15.71
CA ILE A 715 17.94 -35.32 15.48
C ILE A 715 17.23 -35.90 16.71
N THR A 716 16.74 -35.03 17.58
CA THR A 716 15.92 -35.35 18.76
C THR A 716 14.45 -35.04 18.49
N ASP A 717 13.53 -35.57 19.30
CA ASP A 717 12.09 -35.36 19.08
C ASP A 717 11.71 -33.86 19.18
N GLY A 718 12.32 -33.10 20.11
CA GLY A 718 12.12 -31.66 20.17
C GLY A 718 12.68 -30.90 18.95
N LEU A 719 13.78 -31.38 18.34
CA LEU A 719 14.26 -30.78 17.09
C LEU A 719 13.29 -31.08 15.94
N MET A 720 12.74 -32.29 15.92
CA MET A 720 11.71 -32.69 14.96
C MET A 720 10.45 -31.84 15.09
N ASP A 721 10.02 -31.49 16.30
CA ASP A 721 8.86 -30.59 16.54
C ASP A 721 8.98 -29.26 15.81
N LEU A 722 10.20 -28.75 15.64
CA LEU A 722 10.47 -27.47 15.01
C LEU A 722 10.79 -27.58 13.52
N THR A 723 11.50 -28.65 13.13
CA THR A 723 12.18 -28.72 11.82
C THR A 723 11.60 -29.75 10.87
N SER A 724 10.74 -30.64 11.36
CA SER A 724 10.04 -31.60 10.52
C SER A 724 9.02 -30.90 9.62
N PRO A 725 8.98 -31.20 8.31
CA PRO A 725 7.91 -30.77 7.42
C PRO A 725 6.52 -31.26 7.83
N LEU A 726 6.44 -32.27 8.72
CA LEU A 726 5.17 -32.74 9.28
C LEU A 726 4.81 -32.07 10.62
N ARG A 727 5.65 -31.19 11.16
CA ARG A 727 5.45 -30.49 12.45
C ARG A 727 5.64 -28.98 12.26
N GLY A 728 6.54 -28.33 13.00
CA GLY A 728 6.75 -26.88 12.99
C GLY A 728 7.30 -26.30 11.68
N ALA A 729 7.97 -27.12 10.84
CA ALA A 729 8.43 -26.68 9.52
C ALA A 729 7.43 -26.98 8.40
N ASN A 730 6.19 -27.35 8.73
CA ASN A 730 5.13 -27.55 7.76
C ASN A 730 4.89 -26.26 6.94
N PRO A 731 5.01 -26.30 5.60
CA PRO A 731 4.79 -25.13 4.76
C PRO A 731 3.41 -24.48 4.91
N ALA A 732 2.35 -25.28 5.16
CA ALA A 732 1.01 -24.74 5.37
C ALA A 732 0.95 -23.90 6.67
N LEU A 733 1.54 -24.40 7.76
CA LEU A 733 1.63 -23.66 9.03
C LEU A 733 2.43 -22.36 8.88
N LYS A 734 3.57 -22.42 8.17
CA LYS A 734 4.39 -21.23 7.91
C LYS A 734 3.64 -20.18 7.10
N ARG A 735 2.89 -20.60 6.09
CA ARG A 735 2.04 -19.71 5.31
C ARG A 735 0.94 -19.09 6.16
N ASP A 736 0.24 -19.87 6.96
CA ASP A 736 -0.85 -19.36 7.80
C ASP A 736 -0.31 -18.37 8.85
N LEU A 737 0.87 -18.62 9.42
CA LEU A 737 1.59 -17.66 10.29
C LEU A 737 1.96 -16.37 9.55
N PHE A 738 2.44 -16.50 8.30
CA PHE A 738 2.75 -15.35 7.46
C PHE A 738 1.48 -14.53 7.16
N HIS A 739 0.38 -15.15 6.74
CA HIS A 739 -0.88 -14.44 6.50
C HIS A 739 -1.44 -13.78 7.77
N MET A 740 -1.34 -14.42 8.95
CA MET A 740 -1.73 -13.77 10.22
C MET A 740 -0.90 -12.51 10.49
N LYS A 741 0.41 -12.57 10.24
CA LYS A 741 1.29 -11.41 10.36
C LYS A 741 0.89 -10.31 9.38
N GLU A 742 0.72 -10.65 8.10
CA GLU A 742 0.36 -9.71 7.04
C GLU A 742 -0.99 -9.04 7.32
N MET A 743 -2.00 -9.78 7.79
CA MET A 743 -3.29 -9.21 8.17
C MET A 743 -3.17 -8.25 9.36
N ALA A 744 -2.40 -8.62 10.38
CA ALA A 744 -2.17 -7.75 11.53
C ALA A 744 -1.40 -6.47 11.16
N LEU A 745 -0.49 -6.54 10.18
CA LEU A 745 0.19 -5.38 9.62
C LEU A 745 -0.78 -4.52 8.80
N ALA A 746 -1.54 -5.15 7.90
CA ALA A 746 -2.52 -4.50 7.06
C ALA A 746 -3.58 -3.74 7.88
N GLU A 747 -4.11 -4.30 8.97
CA GLU A 747 -5.05 -3.60 9.87
C GLU A 747 -4.51 -2.25 10.38
N ARG A 748 -3.19 -2.15 10.56
CA ARG A 748 -2.46 -0.94 10.98
C ARG A 748 -1.86 -0.16 9.83
N GLY A 749 -2.14 -0.60 8.60
CA GLY A 749 -1.62 0.00 7.40
C GLY A 749 -0.11 -0.11 7.20
N ALA A 750 0.51 -1.03 7.93
CA ALA A 750 1.90 -1.32 7.79
C ALA A 750 2.15 -2.23 6.59
N CYS A 751 3.05 -1.80 5.70
CA CYS A 751 3.58 -2.63 4.62
C CYS A 751 5.03 -2.99 4.92
N ILE A 752 5.40 -4.27 4.77
CA ILE A 752 6.81 -4.66 4.70
C ILE A 752 7.04 -5.40 3.39
N LEU A 753 7.48 -4.64 2.38
CA LEU A 753 7.93 -5.19 1.11
C LEU A 753 9.17 -6.06 1.32
N HIS A 754 8.99 -7.37 1.36
CA HIS A 754 10.07 -8.35 1.52
C HIS A 754 10.70 -8.80 0.19
N GLU A 755 10.20 -8.34 -0.97
CA GLU A 755 10.38 -9.05 -2.23
C GLU A 755 10.59 -8.15 -3.45
N ALA A 756 11.36 -8.64 -4.43
CA ALA A 756 11.71 -7.90 -5.65
C ALA A 756 10.75 -8.19 -6.81
N SER A 757 10.47 -7.15 -7.61
CA SER A 757 9.64 -7.12 -8.83
C SER A 757 10.16 -7.98 -10.00
N ALA A 758 9.32 -8.18 -11.01
CA ALA A 758 9.56 -9.00 -12.19
C ALA A 758 10.31 -8.25 -13.30
N PRO A 759 11.15 -8.96 -14.07
CA PRO A 759 11.93 -8.38 -15.15
C PRO A 759 11.29 -8.49 -16.54
N MET A 760 9.96 -8.35 -16.70
CA MET A 760 9.31 -8.65 -18.00
C MET A 760 9.55 -7.56 -19.05
N ALA A 761 9.60 -6.29 -18.63
CA ALA A 761 9.91 -5.17 -19.52
C ALA A 761 11.38 -4.74 -19.50
N LEU A 762 12.32 -5.56 -18.97
CA LEU A 762 13.72 -5.18 -18.81
C LEU A 762 14.40 -4.78 -20.12
N THR A 763 14.10 -5.44 -21.24
CA THR A 763 14.74 -5.15 -22.53
C THR A 763 14.29 -3.80 -23.07
N GLY A 764 12.98 -3.56 -23.14
CA GLY A 764 12.46 -2.24 -23.52
C GLY A 764 12.95 -1.14 -22.57
N LEU A 765 12.98 -1.39 -21.26
CA LEU A 765 13.53 -0.43 -20.30
C LEU A 765 15.04 -0.22 -20.52
N SER A 766 15.80 -1.26 -20.86
CA SER A 766 17.22 -1.17 -21.22
C SER A 766 17.42 -0.22 -22.39
N ASP A 767 16.59 -0.33 -23.43
CA ASP A 767 16.69 0.51 -24.62
C ASP A 767 16.40 1.97 -24.28
N VAL A 768 15.31 2.22 -23.55
CA VAL A 768 14.97 3.55 -23.04
C VAL A 768 16.10 4.15 -22.20
N LEU A 769 16.65 3.42 -21.23
CA LEU A 769 17.74 3.94 -20.39
C LEU A 769 19.03 4.19 -21.18
N GLN A 770 19.34 3.36 -22.18
CA GLN A 770 20.47 3.57 -23.06
C GLN A 770 20.29 4.80 -23.97
N GLU A 771 19.07 5.09 -24.41
CA GLU A 771 18.77 6.34 -25.12
C GLU A 771 18.95 7.56 -24.20
N LYS A 772 18.51 7.46 -22.95
CA LYS A 772 18.60 8.55 -21.96
C LYS A 772 20.03 8.83 -21.49
N PHE A 773 20.84 7.81 -21.27
CA PHE A 773 22.14 7.90 -20.58
C PHE A 773 23.35 7.40 -21.40
N GLY A 774 23.12 6.85 -22.59
CA GLY A 774 24.13 6.27 -23.46
C GLY A 774 24.13 4.73 -23.44
N ALA A 775 24.46 4.13 -24.59
CA ALA A 775 24.47 2.68 -24.77
C ALA A 775 25.51 1.98 -23.88
N PHE A 776 25.16 0.78 -23.41
CA PHE A 776 26.13 -0.11 -22.76
C PHE A 776 27.21 -0.52 -23.77
N ASN A 777 28.47 -0.49 -23.34
CA ASN A 777 29.59 -0.82 -24.21
C ASN A 777 30.74 -1.49 -23.43
N PRO A 778 30.96 -2.80 -23.61
CA PRO A 778 32.03 -3.52 -22.91
C PRO A 778 33.44 -3.09 -23.33
N ALA A 779 33.59 -2.32 -24.43
CA ALA A 779 34.87 -1.78 -24.85
C ALA A 779 35.26 -0.47 -24.13
N ASP A 780 34.32 0.17 -23.41
CA ASP A 780 34.59 1.36 -22.60
C ASP A 780 35.47 0.99 -21.38
N SER A 781 36.20 1.97 -20.83
CA SER A 781 36.92 1.74 -19.57
C SER A 781 35.94 1.49 -18.41
N PRO A 782 36.34 0.73 -17.37
CA PRO A 782 35.49 0.46 -16.21
C PRO A 782 34.91 1.73 -15.56
N ASP A 783 35.67 2.82 -15.52
CA ASP A 783 35.22 4.10 -14.96
C ASP A 783 34.03 4.70 -15.75
N VAL A 784 34.07 4.62 -17.08
CA VAL A 784 32.99 5.13 -17.95
C VAL A 784 31.75 4.25 -17.84
N GLN A 785 31.93 2.93 -17.79
CA GLN A 785 30.82 2.00 -17.56
C GLN A 785 30.16 2.25 -16.21
N TYR A 786 30.96 2.45 -15.16
CA TYR A 786 30.46 2.73 -13.81
C TYR A 786 29.74 4.08 -13.73
N GLU A 787 30.29 5.15 -14.31
CA GLU A 787 29.66 6.47 -14.32
C GLU A 787 28.30 6.44 -15.05
N ARG A 788 28.22 5.80 -16.22
CA ARG A 788 26.96 5.58 -16.94
C ARG A 788 25.96 4.79 -16.08
N ALA A 789 26.39 3.67 -15.51
CA ALA A 789 25.56 2.81 -14.69
C ALA A 789 25.03 3.54 -13.44
N GLU A 790 25.86 4.35 -12.79
CA GLU A 790 25.48 5.12 -11.61
C GLU A 790 24.44 6.20 -11.95
N ARG A 791 24.53 6.85 -13.11
CA ARG A 791 23.49 7.79 -13.57
C ARG A 791 22.15 7.11 -13.79
N MET A 792 22.15 5.96 -14.48
CA MET A 792 20.94 5.16 -14.66
C MET A 792 20.38 4.66 -13.31
N ARG A 793 21.26 4.23 -12.40
CA ARG A 793 20.89 3.77 -11.05
C ARG A 793 20.22 4.88 -10.24
N LYS A 794 20.79 6.09 -10.24
CA LYS A 794 20.22 7.26 -9.55
C LYS A 794 18.84 7.65 -10.09
N TYR A 795 18.67 7.64 -11.41
CA TYR A 795 17.36 7.86 -12.02
C TYR A 795 16.33 6.81 -11.55
N LEU A 796 16.69 5.53 -11.58
CA LEU A 796 15.82 4.46 -11.08
C LEU A 796 15.55 4.57 -9.58
N ALA A 797 16.54 4.96 -8.77
CA ALA A 797 16.36 5.17 -7.33
C ALA A 797 15.41 6.34 -7.03
N ARG A 798 15.46 7.42 -7.81
CA ARG A 798 14.52 8.55 -7.73
C ARG A 798 13.10 8.13 -8.13
N ARG A 799 12.96 7.31 -9.18
CA ARG A 799 11.66 6.73 -9.57
C ARG A 799 11.09 5.80 -8.50
N ALA A 800 11.93 4.94 -7.92
CA ALA A 800 11.57 4.10 -6.77
C ALA A 800 11.12 4.92 -5.56
N GLN A 801 11.84 5.99 -5.23
CA GLN A 801 11.44 6.92 -4.16
C GLN A 801 10.05 7.50 -4.42
N TYR A 802 9.81 8.00 -5.63
CA TYR A 802 8.51 8.53 -6.02
C TYR A 802 7.40 7.49 -5.88
N ALA A 803 7.63 6.26 -6.36
CA ALA A 803 6.66 5.15 -6.28
C ALA A 803 6.26 4.82 -4.84
N VAL A 804 7.26 4.73 -3.95
CA VAL A 804 7.00 4.41 -2.54
C VAL A 804 6.30 5.57 -1.85
N VAL A 805 6.76 6.82 -2.03
CA VAL A 805 6.11 7.96 -1.39
C VAL A 805 4.67 8.13 -1.88
N VAL A 806 4.40 7.96 -3.17
CA VAL A 806 3.03 8.10 -3.70
C VAL A 806 2.11 6.99 -3.16
N HIS A 807 2.65 5.79 -2.93
CA HIS A 807 1.95 4.71 -2.25
C HIS A 807 1.69 5.01 -0.77
N GLU A 808 2.72 5.30 0.02
CA GLU A 808 2.55 5.57 1.46
C GLU A 808 1.66 6.81 1.71
N MET A 809 1.76 7.83 0.86
CA MET A 809 0.88 9.00 0.94
C MET A 809 -0.57 8.65 0.61
N GLY A 810 -0.82 7.68 -0.28
CA GLY A 810 -2.18 7.22 -0.54
C GLY A 810 -2.83 6.59 0.68
N HIS A 811 -2.07 5.89 1.53
CA HIS A 811 -2.56 5.44 2.82
C HIS A 811 -2.93 6.61 3.73
N SER A 812 -2.10 7.64 3.81
CA SER A 812 -2.39 8.86 4.57
C SER A 812 -3.59 9.67 4.02
N ILE A 813 -3.89 9.55 2.72
CA ILE A 813 -5.10 10.09 2.10
C ILE A 813 -6.34 9.26 2.48
N GLY A 814 -6.13 8.02 2.92
CA GLY A 814 -7.15 7.11 3.47
C GLY A 814 -7.25 5.77 2.75
N LEU A 815 -6.48 5.50 1.69
CA LEU A 815 -6.64 4.30 0.87
C LEU A 815 -6.07 3.05 1.52
N ARG A 816 -6.80 1.94 1.47
CA ARG A 816 -6.26 0.59 1.68
C ARG A 816 -5.51 0.09 0.45
N HIS A 817 -4.71 -0.96 0.60
CA HIS A 817 -4.16 -1.70 -0.54
C HIS A 817 -5.27 -2.15 -1.51
N ASN A 818 -4.98 -2.12 -2.80
CA ASN A 818 -5.85 -2.58 -3.88
C ASN A 818 -5.06 -3.48 -4.85
N PHE A 819 -5.13 -4.79 -4.65
CA PHE A 819 -4.35 -5.78 -5.41
C PHE A 819 -4.98 -6.19 -6.74
N ILE A 820 -6.03 -5.50 -7.21
CA ILE A 820 -6.65 -5.79 -8.51
C ILE A 820 -6.08 -4.90 -9.63
N SER A 821 -5.25 -3.90 -9.30
CA SER A 821 -4.80 -2.89 -10.26
C SER A 821 -4.22 -3.50 -11.54
N SER A 822 -3.40 -4.53 -11.39
CA SER A 822 -2.75 -5.28 -12.46
C SER A 822 -3.66 -6.25 -13.23
N SER A 823 -4.89 -6.47 -12.74
CA SER A 823 -5.94 -7.33 -13.34
C SER A 823 -7.15 -6.56 -13.87
N ASP A 824 -7.33 -5.29 -13.50
CA ASP A 824 -8.49 -4.47 -13.91
C ASP A 824 -8.35 -3.89 -15.33
N ALA A 825 -8.41 -4.76 -16.35
CA ALA A 825 -8.22 -4.37 -17.75
C ALA A 825 -9.17 -3.26 -18.24
N PHE A 826 -10.33 -3.13 -17.60
CA PHE A 826 -11.29 -2.07 -17.90
C PHE A 826 -10.74 -0.68 -17.55
N ASN A 827 -9.94 -0.58 -16.50
CA ASN A 827 -9.39 0.66 -15.95
C ASN A 827 -7.87 0.79 -16.08
N TYR A 828 -7.24 -0.06 -16.91
CA TYR A 828 -5.84 0.13 -17.31
C TYR A 828 -5.60 1.49 -17.94
N ARG A 829 -4.33 1.90 -17.99
CA ARG A 829 -3.96 3.15 -18.62
C ARG A 829 -4.30 3.10 -20.12
N PRO A 830 -4.75 4.22 -20.72
CA PRO A 830 -5.15 4.27 -22.13
C PRO A 830 -4.05 3.81 -23.09
N GLN A 831 -2.78 4.02 -22.73
CA GLN A 831 -1.59 3.58 -23.47
C GLN A 831 -1.57 2.07 -23.71
N TYR A 832 -2.10 1.26 -22.77
CA TYR A 832 -2.24 -0.18 -22.97
C TYR A 832 -3.08 -0.47 -24.21
N TRP A 833 -4.27 0.15 -24.29
CA TRP A 833 -5.18 -0.01 -25.42
C TRP A 833 -4.66 0.65 -26.70
N GLN A 834 -3.89 1.73 -26.60
CA GLN A 834 -3.23 2.36 -27.76
C GLN A 834 -2.26 1.41 -28.45
N LEU A 835 -1.38 0.78 -27.67
CA LEU A 835 -0.42 -0.20 -28.18
C LEU A 835 -1.16 -1.46 -28.64
N ARG A 836 -2.03 -2.02 -27.79
CA ARG A 836 -2.70 -3.30 -28.02
C ARG A 836 -3.64 -3.31 -29.23
N THR A 837 -4.22 -2.16 -29.58
CA THR A 837 -5.21 -2.06 -30.66
C THR A 837 -4.79 -1.13 -31.79
N ARG A 838 -3.54 -0.64 -31.76
CA ARG A 838 -3.00 0.38 -32.66
C ARG A 838 -3.94 1.58 -32.77
N ASN A 839 -4.14 2.26 -31.65
CA ASN A 839 -5.06 3.40 -31.52
C ASN A 839 -6.52 3.06 -31.91
N GLY A 840 -6.97 1.84 -31.62
CA GLY A 840 -8.31 1.35 -31.96
C GLY A 840 -8.50 0.97 -33.43
N ALA A 841 -7.45 1.03 -34.27
CA ALA A 841 -7.52 0.67 -35.68
C ALA A 841 -7.72 -0.85 -35.89
N VAL A 842 -7.20 -1.68 -34.98
CA VAL A 842 -7.38 -3.13 -35.00
C VAL A 842 -8.53 -3.53 -34.07
N SER A 843 -9.59 -4.07 -34.66
CA SER A 843 -10.82 -4.46 -33.94
C SER A 843 -11.29 -5.88 -34.23
N ASN A 844 -10.65 -6.58 -35.17
CA ASN A 844 -10.96 -7.98 -35.45
C ASN A 844 -10.50 -8.85 -34.28
N ALA A 845 -11.30 -9.84 -33.88
CA ALA A 845 -10.89 -10.82 -32.87
C ALA A 845 -9.94 -11.86 -33.46
N CYS A 846 -8.87 -12.23 -32.75
CA CYS A 846 -8.06 -13.39 -33.13
C CYS A 846 -8.83 -14.68 -32.86
N THR A 847 -9.03 -15.49 -33.89
CA THR A 847 -9.75 -16.77 -33.81
C THR A 847 -8.84 -17.99 -33.89
N ASP A 848 -7.55 -17.77 -34.14
CA ASP A 848 -6.48 -18.77 -34.19
C ASP A 848 -5.13 -18.08 -33.93
N LEU A 849 -4.06 -18.86 -33.75
CA LEU A 849 -2.72 -18.34 -33.53
C LEU A 849 -2.26 -17.43 -34.68
N GLN A 850 -1.84 -16.21 -34.33
CA GLN A 850 -1.26 -15.28 -35.28
C GLN A 850 0.27 -15.40 -35.34
N ALA A 851 0.83 -15.06 -36.50
CA ALA A 851 2.27 -15.06 -36.70
C ALA A 851 2.97 -13.90 -35.98
N ASP A 852 2.39 -12.70 -36.01
CA ASP A 852 3.01 -11.45 -35.51
C ASP A 852 2.11 -10.60 -34.60
N GLY A 853 0.80 -10.90 -34.48
CA GLY A 853 -0.13 -10.17 -33.61
C GLY A 853 -0.63 -8.84 -34.20
N GLU A 854 -0.27 -8.50 -35.44
CA GLU A 854 -0.51 -7.15 -35.99
C GLU A 854 -1.93 -6.93 -36.54
N GLY A 855 -2.65 -8.01 -36.86
CA GLY A 855 -3.90 -7.97 -37.66
C GLY A 855 -5.22 -8.17 -36.89
N CYS A 856 -5.16 -8.60 -35.64
CA CYS A 856 -6.32 -8.83 -34.78
C CYS A 856 -5.93 -8.65 -33.31
N VAL A 857 -6.92 -8.54 -32.42
CA VAL A 857 -6.75 -8.48 -30.97
C VAL A 857 -7.47 -9.66 -30.32
N GLY A 858 -6.78 -10.45 -29.51
CA GLY A 858 -7.32 -11.65 -28.90
C GLY A 858 -6.63 -12.07 -27.60
N PRO A 859 -7.05 -13.23 -27.05
CA PRO A 859 -6.35 -13.85 -25.94
C PRO A 859 -4.87 -14.08 -26.23
N ARG A 860 -4.00 -13.95 -25.24
CA ARG A 860 -2.53 -14.05 -25.43
C ARG A 860 -2.05 -15.41 -25.92
N TYR A 861 -2.85 -16.46 -25.77
CA TYR A 861 -2.53 -17.75 -26.37
C TYR A 861 -2.72 -17.79 -27.90
N TYR A 862 -3.49 -16.85 -28.49
CA TYR A 862 -3.62 -16.66 -29.95
C TYR A 862 -2.89 -15.42 -30.47
N ASP A 863 -2.76 -14.41 -29.63
CA ASP A 863 -2.33 -13.07 -30.00
C ASP A 863 -0.98 -12.74 -29.35
N PRO A 864 0.13 -12.92 -30.09
CA PRO A 864 1.47 -12.69 -29.57
C PRO A 864 1.75 -11.20 -29.35
N VAL A 865 2.62 -10.88 -28.38
CA VAL A 865 3.08 -9.51 -28.18
C VAL A 865 3.82 -9.03 -29.43
N THR A 866 3.48 -7.85 -29.93
CA THR A 866 4.14 -7.25 -31.10
C THR A 866 5.42 -6.52 -30.71
N GLU A 867 6.29 -6.22 -31.67
CA GLU A 867 7.50 -5.41 -31.40
C GLU A 867 7.13 -4.01 -30.90
N GLY A 868 6.08 -3.40 -31.47
CA GLY A 868 5.56 -2.10 -30.99
C GLY A 868 5.02 -2.14 -29.56
N GLU A 869 4.36 -3.23 -29.17
CA GLU A 869 3.93 -3.44 -27.78
C GLU A 869 5.13 -3.56 -26.81
N ARG A 870 6.15 -4.33 -27.19
CA ARG A 870 7.39 -4.48 -26.39
C ARG A 870 8.11 -3.16 -26.21
N ASP A 871 8.39 -2.46 -27.32
CA ASP A 871 9.14 -1.20 -27.32
C ASP A 871 8.33 -0.08 -26.63
N GLY A 872 7.01 -0.17 -26.69
CA GLY A 872 6.06 0.68 -25.96
C GLY A 872 5.92 0.36 -24.47
N LEU A 873 6.63 -0.64 -23.94
CA LEU A 873 6.54 -1.12 -22.55
C LEU A 873 5.11 -1.55 -22.15
N LEU A 874 4.43 -2.35 -22.97
CA LEU A 874 3.00 -2.66 -22.77
C LEU A 874 2.60 -3.01 -21.32
N TRP A 875 3.38 -3.87 -20.66
CA TRP A 875 3.13 -4.34 -19.28
C TRP A 875 3.17 -3.22 -18.22
N MET A 876 3.87 -2.11 -18.50
CA MET A 876 3.88 -0.93 -17.64
C MET A 876 2.47 -0.36 -17.49
N TRP A 877 1.67 -0.40 -18.55
CA TRP A 877 0.38 0.28 -18.64
C TRP A 877 -0.80 -0.49 -18.00
N MET A 878 -0.57 -1.71 -17.55
CA MET A 878 -1.54 -2.57 -16.86
C MET A 878 -1.68 -2.14 -15.39
N HIS A 879 -2.12 -0.91 -15.17
CA HIS A 879 -2.10 -0.26 -13.85
C HIS A 879 -3.30 0.67 -13.71
N SER A 880 -4.09 0.48 -12.64
CA SER A 880 -5.23 1.35 -12.28
C SER A 880 -5.12 2.00 -10.89
N SER A 881 -4.21 1.56 -10.03
CA SER A 881 -3.95 2.10 -8.69
C SER A 881 -2.49 1.88 -8.25
N VAL A 882 -1.91 2.88 -7.57
CA VAL A 882 -0.61 2.75 -6.89
C VAL A 882 -0.69 1.93 -5.60
N MET A 883 -1.89 1.60 -5.12
CA MET A 883 -2.13 0.76 -3.93
C MET A 883 -1.91 -0.75 -4.19
N ASP A 884 -1.51 -1.13 -5.40
CA ASP A 884 -1.12 -2.49 -5.75
C ASP A 884 0.37 -2.70 -5.49
N TYR A 885 0.76 -3.95 -5.23
CA TYR A 885 2.17 -4.32 -5.25
C TYR A 885 2.50 -4.78 -6.64
N ALA A 886 3.14 -3.90 -7.41
CA ALA A 886 3.49 -4.19 -8.80
C ALA A 886 4.22 -5.53 -8.95
N GLY A 887 3.71 -6.34 -9.89
CA GLY A 887 4.44 -7.48 -10.39
C GLY A 887 5.58 -7.03 -11.28
N GLU A 888 5.33 -6.08 -12.19
CA GLU A 888 6.27 -5.60 -13.20
C GLU A 888 6.96 -4.31 -12.74
N LEU A 889 8.30 -4.29 -12.75
CA LEU A 889 9.09 -3.19 -12.18
C LEU A 889 8.80 -1.83 -12.82
N THR A 890 8.39 -1.79 -14.09
CA THR A 890 8.09 -0.53 -14.79
C THR A 890 6.79 0.11 -14.33
N GLN A 891 5.86 -0.65 -13.73
CA GLN A 891 4.64 -0.08 -13.14
C GLN A 891 4.96 0.86 -11.97
N ASP A 892 6.02 0.57 -11.20
CA ASP A 892 6.54 1.45 -10.14
C ASP A 892 7.17 2.76 -10.68
N MET A 893 7.22 2.95 -12.00
CA MET A 893 7.63 4.24 -12.61
C MET A 893 6.43 5.15 -12.90
N LEU A 894 5.21 4.67 -12.66
CA LEU A 894 3.97 5.39 -12.87
C LEU A 894 3.48 6.05 -11.58
N GLY A 895 2.67 7.10 -11.73
CA GLY A 895 1.99 7.78 -10.62
C GLY A 895 0.59 7.25 -10.35
N LEU A 896 -0.27 8.10 -9.80
CA LEU A 896 -1.68 7.77 -9.54
C LEU A 896 -2.40 7.22 -10.77
N GLY A 897 -3.21 6.18 -10.54
CA GLY A 897 -4.10 5.54 -11.51
C GLY A 897 -5.57 6.01 -11.37
N ALA A 898 -6.45 5.46 -12.21
CA ALA A 898 -7.84 5.89 -12.28
C ALA A 898 -8.61 5.64 -10.97
N TYR A 899 -8.32 4.54 -10.27
CA TYR A 899 -8.92 4.22 -8.97
C TYR A 899 -8.49 5.22 -7.90
N ASP A 900 -7.22 5.63 -7.88
CA ASP A 900 -6.70 6.54 -6.84
C ASP A 900 -7.42 7.90 -6.86
N PHE A 901 -7.60 8.47 -8.06
CA PHE A 901 -8.40 9.68 -8.25
C PHE A 901 -9.87 9.48 -7.91
N ALA A 902 -10.41 8.28 -8.14
CA ALA A 902 -11.80 7.97 -7.80
C ALA A 902 -12.00 7.85 -6.27
N ALA A 903 -11.06 7.19 -5.59
CA ALA A 903 -11.03 7.11 -4.13
C ALA A 903 -10.90 8.49 -3.49
N ALA A 904 -10.01 9.37 -3.98
CA ALA A 904 -9.91 10.74 -3.47
C ALA A 904 -11.24 11.52 -3.60
N LYS A 905 -11.91 11.45 -4.75
CA LYS A 905 -13.25 12.06 -4.96
C LYS A 905 -14.28 11.51 -3.97
N MET A 906 -14.26 10.20 -3.74
CA MET A 906 -15.19 9.54 -2.81
C MET A 906 -14.89 9.92 -1.36
N PHE A 907 -13.63 9.88 -0.94
CA PHE A 907 -13.20 10.11 0.44
C PHE A 907 -13.37 11.56 0.89
N TYR A 908 -13.23 12.54 -0.01
CA TYR A 908 -13.26 13.96 0.37
C TYR A 908 -14.45 14.74 -0.18
N GLY A 909 -15.22 14.14 -1.09
CA GLY A 909 -16.39 14.75 -1.70
C GLY A 909 -17.66 13.91 -1.70
N ASP A 910 -17.63 12.67 -1.16
CA ASP A 910 -18.70 11.65 -1.28
C ASP A 910 -19.19 11.51 -2.74
N THR A 911 -18.28 11.74 -3.70
CA THR A 911 -18.60 11.93 -5.12
C THR A 911 -18.03 10.78 -5.96
N VAL A 912 -18.84 10.27 -6.89
CA VAL A 912 -18.43 9.25 -7.85
C VAL A 912 -18.54 9.73 -9.29
N ALA A 913 -17.80 9.07 -10.18
CA ALA A 913 -17.93 9.25 -11.63
C ALA A 913 -19.02 8.33 -12.20
N VAL A 914 -19.86 8.88 -13.08
CA VAL A 914 -20.87 8.14 -13.86
C VAL A 914 -20.64 8.38 -15.35
N TYR A 915 -20.87 7.38 -16.20
CA TYR A 915 -20.70 7.56 -17.65
C TYR A 915 -21.71 8.57 -18.21
N SER A 916 -21.23 9.49 -19.05
CA SER A 916 -22.07 10.51 -19.67
C SER A 916 -22.62 10.09 -21.04
N ASP A 917 -21.99 9.11 -21.70
CA ASP A 917 -22.41 8.61 -23.01
C ASP A 917 -23.71 7.77 -22.90
N PRO A 918 -24.75 8.07 -23.69
CA PRO A 918 -26.02 7.34 -23.66
C PRO A 918 -25.92 5.83 -23.92
N SER A 919 -24.86 5.36 -24.59
CA SER A 919 -24.61 3.94 -24.81
C SER A 919 -24.32 3.17 -23.52
N TYR A 920 -23.94 3.86 -22.44
CA TYR A 920 -23.63 3.31 -21.12
C TYR A 920 -24.79 3.38 -20.12
N LEU A 921 -25.95 3.90 -20.50
CA LEU A 921 -27.11 3.96 -19.61
C LEU A 921 -27.52 2.55 -19.13
N ALA A 922 -28.04 2.47 -17.91
CA ALA A 922 -28.49 1.23 -17.32
C ALA A 922 -29.52 0.52 -18.22
N GLY A 923 -29.35 -0.79 -18.45
CA GLY A 923 -30.20 -1.58 -19.34
C GLY A 923 -29.84 -1.53 -20.83
N THR A 924 -28.84 -0.74 -21.25
CA THR A 924 -28.24 -0.88 -22.59
C THR A 924 -27.24 -2.03 -22.62
N ALA A 925 -26.76 -2.41 -23.81
CA ALA A 925 -25.75 -3.46 -23.97
C ALA A 925 -24.46 -3.22 -23.15
N ARG A 926 -23.93 -1.98 -23.15
CA ARG A 926 -22.76 -1.62 -22.32
C ARG A 926 -23.15 -1.43 -20.86
N GLY A 927 -24.30 -0.81 -20.59
CA GLY A 927 -24.78 -0.58 -19.23
C GLY A 927 -24.92 -1.87 -18.44
N LEU A 928 -25.50 -2.92 -19.05
CA LEU A 928 -25.61 -4.25 -18.42
C LEU A 928 -24.24 -4.83 -18.05
N GLY A 929 -23.26 -4.73 -18.94
CA GLY A 929 -21.92 -5.26 -18.67
C GLY A 929 -21.13 -4.45 -17.66
N VAL A 930 -21.28 -3.11 -17.67
CA VAL A 930 -20.71 -2.24 -16.63
C VAL A 930 -21.33 -2.57 -15.27
N VAL A 931 -22.65 -2.67 -15.16
CA VAL A 931 -23.34 -3.04 -13.91
C VAL A 931 -22.86 -4.41 -13.42
N SER A 932 -22.62 -5.38 -14.30
CA SER A 932 -22.12 -6.70 -13.90
C SER A 932 -20.71 -6.70 -13.27
N LYS A 933 -19.89 -5.68 -13.55
CA LYS A 933 -18.54 -5.53 -12.98
C LYS A 933 -18.52 -4.73 -11.68
N VAL A 934 -19.54 -3.92 -11.41
CA VAL A 934 -19.52 -2.98 -10.27
C VAL A 934 -19.26 -3.74 -8.96
N ASP A 935 -18.22 -3.30 -8.24
CA ASP A 935 -17.81 -3.82 -6.94
C ASP A 935 -17.44 -5.32 -6.93
N ASP A 936 -17.12 -5.88 -8.11
CA ASP A 936 -16.74 -7.28 -8.29
C ASP A 936 -15.27 -7.40 -8.74
N PHE A 937 -14.57 -8.37 -8.16
CA PHE A 937 -13.22 -8.78 -8.53
C PHE A 937 -13.16 -10.19 -9.15
N GLY A 938 -14.32 -10.80 -9.37
CA GLY A 938 -14.50 -12.07 -10.06
C GLY A 938 -14.17 -13.32 -9.25
N GLY A 939 -13.96 -13.17 -7.93
CA GLY A 939 -13.80 -14.28 -7.00
C GLY A 939 -12.69 -15.26 -7.40
N LEU A 940 -13.00 -16.57 -7.31
CA LEU A 940 -12.07 -17.65 -7.65
C LEU A 940 -11.74 -17.75 -9.15
N LEU A 941 -12.58 -17.21 -10.02
CA LEU A 941 -12.40 -17.32 -11.48
C LEU A 941 -11.66 -16.13 -12.07
N GLY A 942 -11.64 -15.01 -11.37
CA GLY A 942 -11.14 -13.73 -11.85
C GLY A 942 -12.20 -12.95 -12.62
N ILE A 943 -11.90 -11.70 -12.95
CA ILE A 943 -12.84 -10.80 -13.64
C ILE A 943 -13.24 -11.39 -14.99
N GLN A 944 -14.56 -11.58 -15.19
CA GLN A 944 -15.14 -12.06 -16.44
C GLN A 944 -16.01 -10.95 -17.06
N PRO A 945 -15.45 -10.11 -17.95
CA PRO A 945 -16.21 -9.02 -18.53
C PRO A 945 -17.35 -9.54 -19.40
N SER A 946 -18.45 -8.79 -19.44
CA SER A 946 -19.61 -9.14 -20.27
C SER A 946 -20.00 -7.98 -21.19
N TYR A 947 -20.82 -8.24 -22.19
CA TYR A 947 -21.42 -7.25 -23.08
C TYR A 947 -22.82 -7.75 -23.49
N ASN A 948 -23.84 -6.92 -23.31
CA ASN A 948 -25.24 -7.30 -23.57
C ASN A 948 -25.65 -8.59 -22.85
N GLY A 949 -25.08 -8.80 -21.66
CA GLY A 949 -25.30 -9.99 -20.86
C GLY A 949 -24.60 -11.27 -21.34
N GLU A 950 -23.78 -11.19 -22.38
CA GLU A 950 -22.94 -12.30 -22.80
C GLU A 950 -21.51 -12.04 -22.33
N GLU A 951 -20.89 -13.05 -21.73
CA GLU A 951 -19.48 -12.98 -21.35
C GLU A 951 -18.60 -12.82 -22.58
N ILE A 952 -17.58 -11.99 -22.46
CA ILE A 952 -16.58 -11.74 -23.50
C ILE A 952 -15.20 -11.91 -22.88
N HIS A 953 -14.24 -12.29 -23.71
CA HIS A 953 -12.84 -12.22 -23.32
C HIS A 953 -12.39 -10.76 -23.18
N TYR A 954 -11.50 -10.45 -22.22
CA TYR A 954 -11.08 -9.07 -21.92
C TYR A 954 -10.52 -8.34 -23.16
N SER A 955 -9.88 -9.07 -24.07
CA SER A 955 -9.30 -8.52 -25.31
C SER A 955 -10.34 -7.84 -26.21
N ALA A 956 -11.62 -8.15 -26.04
CA ALA A 956 -12.71 -7.50 -26.77
C ALA A 956 -13.15 -6.15 -26.18
N LEU A 957 -12.68 -5.78 -24.98
CA LEU A 957 -13.14 -4.60 -24.25
C LEU A 957 -13.06 -3.33 -25.09
N GLN A 958 -11.92 -3.05 -25.75
CA GLN A 958 -11.80 -1.85 -26.60
C GLN A 958 -12.87 -1.81 -27.70
N SER A 959 -13.10 -2.92 -28.42
CA SER A 959 -14.08 -2.99 -29.52
C SER A 959 -15.54 -2.89 -29.06
N ARG A 960 -15.81 -3.21 -27.79
CA ARG A 960 -17.17 -3.24 -27.21
C ARG A 960 -17.50 -1.98 -26.43
N TYR A 961 -16.51 -1.38 -25.78
CA TYR A 961 -16.65 -0.27 -24.83
C TYR A 961 -16.00 1.04 -25.29
N ASP A 962 -15.19 1.05 -26.35
CA ASP A 962 -14.45 2.24 -26.79
C ASP A 962 -13.61 2.85 -25.65
N LEU A 963 -12.85 2.01 -24.91
CA LEU A 963 -12.05 2.45 -23.76
C LEU A 963 -11.11 3.62 -24.12
N ILE A 964 -10.58 3.60 -25.35
CA ILE A 964 -9.94 4.75 -26.01
C ILE A 964 -10.71 5.18 -27.28
N SER A 965 -10.63 6.46 -27.61
CA SER A 965 -11.21 7.06 -28.82
C SER A 965 -10.49 8.37 -29.19
N ASP A 966 -10.80 8.95 -30.36
CA ASP A 966 -10.25 10.25 -30.83
C ASP A 966 -8.71 10.33 -30.67
N CYS A 967 -8.03 9.28 -31.13
CA CYS A 967 -6.57 9.19 -31.05
C CYS A 967 -5.92 10.15 -32.04
N GLN A 968 -5.04 11.00 -31.54
CA GLN A 968 -4.38 12.04 -32.32
C GLN A 968 -2.86 11.95 -32.14
N ASN A 969 -2.14 12.15 -33.24
CA ASN A 969 -0.70 12.31 -33.20
C ASN A 969 -0.36 13.60 -32.49
N VAL A 970 0.67 13.54 -31.65
CA VAL A 970 1.15 14.68 -30.88
C VAL A 970 2.63 14.90 -31.14
N ASN A 971 3.08 16.14 -30.95
CA ASN A 971 4.50 16.45 -30.92
C ASN A 971 5.01 16.24 -29.50
N GLU A 972 5.77 15.17 -29.29
CA GLU A 972 6.29 14.76 -27.98
C GLU A 972 7.12 15.86 -27.31
N GLY A 973 7.85 16.66 -28.09
CA GLY A 973 8.66 17.76 -27.56
C GLY A 973 7.84 18.87 -26.86
N ASP A 974 6.54 18.94 -27.12
CA ASP A 974 5.65 19.89 -26.43
C ASP A 974 5.33 19.48 -24.99
N PHE A 975 5.59 18.21 -24.62
CA PHE A 975 5.34 17.63 -23.30
C PHE A 975 6.59 17.58 -22.41
N LYS A 976 7.77 17.98 -22.91
CA LYS A 976 8.96 18.13 -22.07
C LYS A 976 8.79 19.31 -21.11
N PRO A 977 8.90 19.10 -19.78
CA PRO A 977 8.82 20.19 -18.81
C PRO A 977 9.96 21.21 -18.98
N ALA A 978 9.68 22.50 -18.74
CA ALA A 978 10.71 23.53 -18.90
C ALA A 978 11.87 23.44 -17.90
N ASN A 979 11.64 22.87 -16.71
CA ASN A 979 12.64 22.65 -15.67
C ASN A 979 13.31 21.27 -15.73
N TRP A 980 13.11 20.50 -16.82
CA TRP A 980 13.73 19.17 -16.95
C TRP A 980 15.26 19.24 -16.90
N ASN A 981 15.88 18.43 -16.05
CA ASN A 981 17.32 18.41 -15.82
C ASN A 981 17.99 17.22 -16.53
N ASP A 982 18.54 17.46 -17.74
CA ASP A 982 19.19 16.39 -18.53
C ASP A 982 20.46 15.79 -17.84
N ASP A 983 21.11 16.54 -16.95
CA ASP A 983 22.30 16.05 -16.24
C ASP A 983 21.93 15.01 -15.18
N GLU A 984 20.83 15.26 -14.47
CA GLU A 984 20.31 14.44 -13.37
C GLU A 984 19.41 13.29 -13.86
N ASP A 985 18.41 13.58 -14.69
CA ASP A 985 17.40 12.61 -15.13
C ASP A 985 17.66 12.05 -16.54
N GLY A 986 18.77 12.43 -17.17
CA GLY A 986 19.09 12.06 -18.55
C GLY A 986 18.21 12.78 -19.56
N LEU A 987 18.40 12.47 -20.85
CA LEU A 987 17.55 13.06 -21.90
C LEU A 987 16.07 12.74 -21.63
N TRP A 988 15.18 13.74 -21.72
CA TRP A 988 13.74 13.49 -21.59
C TRP A 988 13.25 12.47 -22.63
N HIS A 989 12.52 11.45 -22.19
CA HIS A 989 12.03 10.37 -23.04
C HIS A 989 10.49 10.31 -23.04
N PRO A 990 9.83 10.28 -24.22
CA PRO A 990 8.37 10.33 -24.31
C PRO A 990 7.64 9.23 -23.53
N ILE A 991 8.16 8.01 -23.53
CA ILE A 991 7.49 6.85 -22.89
C ILE A 991 7.53 6.94 -21.35
N VAL A 992 8.71 7.03 -20.74
CA VAL A 992 8.87 6.94 -19.26
C VAL A 992 8.77 8.28 -18.54
N ASP A 993 8.99 9.40 -19.24
CA ASP A 993 8.91 10.74 -18.64
C ASP A 993 7.69 11.52 -19.13
N GLY A 994 7.29 11.34 -20.39
CA GLY A 994 6.11 11.99 -20.98
C GLY A 994 4.81 11.18 -20.85
N LEU A 995 4.91 9.88 -20.56
CA LEU A 995 3.81 8.91 -20.59
C LEU A 995 3.06 8.85 -21.93
N ILE A 996 3.79 8.99 -23.04
CA ILE A 996 3.25 8.97 -24.41
C ILE A 996 3.90 7.82 -25.19
N VAL A 997 3.06 7.00 -25.82
CA VAL A 997 3.50 5.81 -26.54
C VAL A 997 3.54 6.04 -28.06
N PRO A 998 4.53 5.46 -28.77
CA PRO A 998 4.54 5.45 -30.22
C PRO A 998 3.62 4.36 -30.75
N VAL A 999 2.81 4.69 -31.75
CA VAL A 999 2.00 3.74 -32.52
C VAL A 999 2.33 3.98 -33.99
N ASP A 1000 2.75 2.93 -34.69
CA ASP A 1000 3.18 3.00 -36.10
C ASP A 1000 4.30 4.03 -36.37
N GLY A 1001 5.17 4.23 -35.36
CA GLY A 1001 6.30 5.16 -35.43
C GLY A 1001 5.95 6.63 -35.15
N GLU A 1002 4.70 6.93 -34.78
CA GLU A 1002 4.26 8.29 -34.41
C GLU A 1002 3.74 8.30 -32.96
N PHE A 1003 4.16 9.30 -32.18
CA PHE A 1003 3.65 9.48 -30.81
C PHE A 1003 2.20 9.97 -30.84
N SER A 1004 1.34 9.31 -30.08
CA SER A 1004 -0.09 9.59 -30.11
C SER A 1004 -0.72 9.54 -28.73
N ARG A 1005 -1.84 10.25 -28.57
CA ARG A 1005 -2.66 10.28 -27.36
C ARG A 1005 -4.12 10.09 -27.72
N CYS A 1006 -4.88 9.41 -26.87
CA CYS A 1006 -6.30 9.17 -27.06
C CYS A 1006 -7.12 9.71 -25.89
N ARG A 1007 -8.40 9.99 -26.16
CA ARG A 1007 -9.40 10.29 -25.14
C ARG A 1007 -10.04 9.00 -24.63
N GLN A 1008 -10.54 9.06 -23.40
CA GLN A 1008 -11.36 7.99 -22.82
C GLN A 1008 -12.84 8.40 -22.78
N GLN A 1009 -13.70 7.44 -22.44
CA GLN A 1009 -15.14 7.70 -22.29
C GLN A 1009 -15.39 8.81 -21.27
N SER A 1010 -16.23 9.76 -21.65
CA SER A 1010 -16.55 10.90 -20.81
C SER A 1010 -17.42 10.50 -19.62
N VAL A 1011 -17.20 11.17 -18.50
CA VAL A 1011 -17.93 11.00 -17.24
C VAL A 1011 -18.55 12.32 -16.80
N ASP A 1012 -19.47 12.22 -15.85
CA ASP A 1012 -19.95 13.32 -15.02
C ASP A 1012 -19.88 12.88 -13.55
N TYR A 1013 -20.14 13.80 -12.63
CA TYR A 1013 -19.99 13.57 -11.20
C TYR A 1013 -21.33 13.68 -10.48
N VAL A 1014 -21.60 12.71 -9.59
CA VAL A 1014 -22.80 12.68 -8.74
C VAL A 1014 -22.42 12.31 -7.30
N GLN A 1015 -23.24 12.74 -6.34
CA GLN A 1015 -23.08 12.37 -4.93
C GLN A 1015 -23.50 10.91 -4.74
N TRP A 1016 -22.82 10.19 -3.83
CA TRP A 1016 -23.05 8.76 -3.57
C TRP A 1016 -24.48 8.46 -3.13
N ASP A 1017 -25.06 9.34 -2.31
CA ASP A 1017 -26.43 9.22 -1.80
C ASP A 1017 -27.52 9.35 -2.86
N GLN A 1018 -27.20 9.86 -4.06
CA GLN A 1018 -28.11 9.91 -5.20
C GLN A 1018 -28.20 8.59 -5.95
N LEU A 1019 -27.26 7.67 -5.71
CA LEU A 1019 -27.25 6.39 -6.38
C LEU A 1019 -28.28 5.45 -5.75
N VAL A 1020 -28.90 4.64 -6.61
CA VAL A 1020 -29.80 3.58 -6.19
C VAL A 1020 -29.28 2.22 -6.65
N MET A 1021 -29.80 1.17 -6.01
CA MET A 1021 -29.62 -0.21 -6.48
C MET A 1021 -30.25 -0.37 -7.86
N PRO A 1022 -29.61 -1.11 -8.79
CA PRO A 1022 -30.19 -1.38 -10.10
C PRO A 1022 -31.42 -2.30 -9.95
N ASN A 1023 -32.40 -2.13 -10.84
CA ASN A 1023 -33.58 -3.01 -10.88
C ASN A 1023 -33.37 -4.22 -11.82
N ASN A 1024 -34.32 -5.16 -11.82
CA ASN A 1024 -34.24 -6.40 -12.61
C ASN A 1024 -34.07 -6.21 -14.13
N ALA A 1025 -34.44 -5.05 -14.70
CA ALA A 1025 -34.23 -4.76 -16.13
C ALA A 1025 -32.85 -4.13 -16.42
N GLN A 1026 -32.12 -3.75 -15.38
CA GLN A 1026 -30.82 -3.10 -15.43
C GLN A 1026 -29.68 -4.03 -14.99
N ILE A 1027 -30.01 -5.22 -14.51
CA ILE A 1027 -29.08 -6.29 -14.16
C ILE A 1027 -29.27 -7.46 -15.10
N ASP A 1028 -28.28 -8.33 -15.15
CA ASP A 1028 -28.33 -9.56 -15.92
C ASP A 1028 -28.28 -10.77 -14.97
N GLY A 1029 -29.41 -11.03 -14.31
CA GLY A 1029 -29.57 -12.14 -13.36
C GLY A 1029 -29.11 -11.81 -11.94
N TYR A 1030 -27.80 -11.91 -11.68
CA TYR A 1030 -27.21 -11.71 -10.36
C TYR A 1030 -26.55 -10.32 -10.24
N TYR A 1031 -26.65 -9.71 -9.05
CA TYR A 1031 -25.98 -8.46 -8.73
C TYR A 1031 -25.51 -8.48 -7.27
N GLY A 1032 -24.19 -8.53 -7.07
CA GLY A 1032 -23.54 -8.52 -5.75
C GLY A 1032 -22.92 -7.16 -5.36
N GLY A 1033 -23.16 -6.12 -6.16
CA GLY A 1033 -22.60 -4.78 -5.92
C GLY A 1033 -23.49 -3.87 -5.08
N GLY A 1034 -22.97 -2.68 -4.76
CA GLY A 1034 -23.68 -1.63 -4.02
C GLY A 1034 -24.56 -0.74 -4.88
N VAL A 1035 -24.84 0.48 -4.43
CA VAL A 1035 -25.56 1.46 -5.25
C VAL A 1035 -24.74 1.85 -6.49
N SER A 1036 -25.38 1.96 -7.66
CA SER A 1036 -24.66 2.10 -8.94
C SER A 1036 -25.35 2.92 -10.02
N ILE A 1037 -26.65 3.24 -9.87
CA ILE A 1037 -27.43 3.95 -10.88
C ILE A 1037 -27.84 5.32 -10.36
N ASP A 1038 -27.55 6.38 -11.12
CA ASP A 1038 -27.98 7.73 -10.77
C ASP A 1038 -29.44 8.03 -11.20
N PRO A 1039 -30.02 9.18 -10.81
CA PRO A 1039 -31.39 9.56 -11.20
C PRO A 1039 -31.62 9.68 -12.71
N ASN A 1040 -30.56 9.84 -13.51
CA ASN A 1040 -30.62 9.91 -14.97
C ASN A 1040 -30.35 8.54 -15.64
N SER A 1041 -30.36 7.44 -14.87
CA SER A 1041 -30.04 6.08 -15.31
C SER A 1041 -28.62 5.90 -15.84
N ARG A 1042 -27.68 6.77 -15.48
CA ARG A 1042 -26.25 6.62 -15.75
C ARG A 1042 -25.65 5.65 -14.75
N VAL A 1043 -24.73 4.82 -15.22
CA VAL A 1043 -24.04 3.82 -14.40
C VAL A 1043 -22.74 4.41 -13.87
N ARG A 1044 -22.45 4.19 -12.59
CA ARG A 1044 -21.16 4.46 -11.95
C ARG A 1044 -20.01 3.74 -12.67
N VAL A 1045 -18.87 4.39 -12.80
CA VAL A 1045 -17.65 3.79 -13.36
C VAL A 1045 -17.20 2.61 -12.46
N PRO A 1046 -17.00 1.40 -13.01
CA PRO A 1046 -16.80 0.18 -12.22
C PRO A 1046 -15.31 -0.02 -11.93
N TYR A 1047 -14.77 0.68 -10.93
CA TYR A 1047 -13.40 0.45 -10.48
C TYR A 1047 -13.29 -0.86 -9.68
N GLY A 1048 -12.27 -1.68 -9.93
CA GLY A 1048 -12.02 -2.89 -9.13
C GLY A 1048 -11.38 -2.55 -7.78
N PHE A 1049 -11.83 -3.20 -6.71
CA PHE A 1049 -11.21 -3.12 -5.39
C PHE A 1049 -11.19 -4.46 -4.63
N ALA A 1050 -10.00 -4.87 -4.15
CA ALA A 1050 -9.83 -5.93 -3.16
C ALA A 1050 -8.52 -5.74 -2.39
N THR A 1051 -8.59 -5.87 -1.08
CA THR A 1051 -7.50 -5.60 -0.14
C THR A 1051 -6.94 -6.88 0.51
N ASP A 1052 -6.03 -6.73 1.47
CA ASP A 1052 -5.20 -7.79 2.08
C ASP A 1052 -5.94 -9.07 2.48
N ARG A 1053 -7.18 -8.95 2.95
CA ARG A 1053 -8.00 -10.10 3.37
C ARG A 1053 -8.27 -11.12 2.25
N TRP A 1054 -8.16 -10.70 1.00
CA TRP A 1054 -8.44 -11.50 -0.20
C TRP A 1054 -7.17 -11.95 -0.94
N ALA A 1055 -6.00 -11.40 -0.56
CA ALA A 1055 -4.77 -11.51 -1.33
C ALA A 1055 -4.10 -12.88 -1.18
N ASP A 1056 -3.60 -13.44 -2.29
CA ASP A 1056 -2.78 -14.66 -2.32
C ASP A 1056 -3.48 -15.95 -1.82
N LEU A 1057 -4.82 -16.00 -1.91
CA LEU A 1057 -5.65 -17.11 -1.43
C LEU A 1057 -6.28 -17.98 -2.53
N GLY A 1058 -6.07 -17.64 -3.81
CA GLY A 1058 -6.70 -18.31 -4.94
C GLY A 1058 -7.78 -17.48 -5.65
N ASN A 1059 -8.08 -16.27 -5.18
CA ASN A 1059 -8.86 -15.29 -5.94
C ASN A 1059 -8.02 -14.82 -7.12
N ALA A 1060 -8.42 -15.16 -8.35
CA ALA A 1060 -7.50 -15.09 -9.49
C ALA A 1060 -7.02 -13.68 -9.82
N SER A 1061 -7.83 -12.65 -9.54
CA SER A 1061 -7.52 -11.23 -9.77
C SER A 1061 -6.96 -10.50 -8.55
N VAL A 1062 -6.67 -11.21 -7.44
CA VAL A 1062 -6.20 -10.60 -6.19
C VAL A 1062 -4.91 -11.25 -5.72
N TYR A 1063 -3.87 -11.14 -6.54
CA TYR A 1063 -2.53 -11.56 -6.16
C TYR A 1063 -1.67 -10.34 -5.84
N ARG A 1064 -0.74 -10.52 -4.92
CA ARG A 1064 0.35 -9.54 -4.77
C ARG A 1064 1.38 -9.81 -5.86
N HIS A 1065 1.82 -8.78 -6.54
CA HIS A 1065 2.92 -8.85 -7.49
C HIS A 1065 2.72 -9.80 -8.67
N ASP A 1066 1.54 -9.75 -9.25
CA ASP A 1066 1.22 -10.31 -10.55
C ASP A 1066 1.11 -9.20 -11.61
N ASN A 1067 0.86 -9.63 -12.84
CA ASN A 1067 0.50 -8.77 -13.95
C ASN A 1067 -0.22 -9.63 -14.99
N GLY A 1068 -1.44 -9.27 -15.38
CA GLY A 1068 -2.25 -10.06 -16.32
C GLY A 1068 -3.72 -9.67 -16.28
N ALA A 1069 -4.37 -9.55 -17.44
CA ALA A 1069 -5.78 -9.16 -17.51
C ALA A 1069 -6.75 -10.33 -17.27
N ASP A 1070 -6.25 -11.57 -17.33
CA ASP A 1070 -6.97 -12.80 -17.05
C ASP A 1070 -6.08 -13.81 -16.32
N VAL A 1071 -6.68 -14.92 -15.88
CA VAL A 1071 -5.97 -15.99 -15.16
C VAL A 1071 -4.86 -16.65 -15.97
N TYR A 1072 -4.96 -16.68 -17.31
CA TYR A 1072 -3.94 -17.25 -18.18
C TYR A 1072 -2.67 -16.38 -18.18
N GLU A 1073 -2.84 -15.06 -18.36
CA GLU A 1073 -1.74 -14.10 -18.31
C GLU A 1073 -1.11 -14.03 -16.93
N ILE A 1074 -1.91 -13.99 -15.86
CA ILE A 1074 -1.40 -13.98 -14.47
C ILE A 1074 -0.54 -15.21 -14.20
N PHE A 1075 -0.99 -16.40 -14.60
CA PHE A 1075 -0.22 -17.62 -14.36
C PHE A 1075 1.01 -17.71 -15.27
N ASN A 1076 0.90 -17.26 -16.52
CA ASN A 1076 2.05 -17.14 -17.41
C ASN A 1076 3.10 -16.21 -16.79
N PHE A 1077 2.68 -15.07 -16.25
CA PHE A 1077 3.54 -14.10 -15.60
C PHE A 1077 4.26 -14.70 -14.38
N LEU A 1078 3.52 -15.32 -13.44
CA LEU A 1078 4.11 -15.93 -12.24
C LEU A 1078 5.11 -17.04 -12.59
N ILE A 1079 4.78 -17.91 -13.54
CA ILE A 1079 5.68 -18.97 -14.02
C ILE A 1079 6.91 -18.33 -14.65
N THR A 1080 6.74 -17.36 -15.55
CA THR A 1080 7.83 -16.70 -16.26
C THR A 1080 8.78 -16.00 -15.28
N GLN A 1081 8.24 -15.29 -14.30
CA GLN A 1081 9.03 -14.57 -13.30
C GLN A 1081 9.89 -15.53 -12.46
N GLN A 1082 9.36 -16.69 -12.05
CA GLN A 1082 10.14 -17.70 -11.32
C GLN A 1082 11.25 -18.30 -12.18
N GLU A 1083 11.01 -18.51 -13.47
CA GLU A 1083 11.97 -19.13 -14.38
C GLU A 1083 13.09 -18.17 -14.80
N VAL A 1084 12.74 -16.95 -15.21
CA VAL A 1084 13.70 -15.90 -15.55
C VAL A 1084 14.44 -15.42 -14.31
N GLY A 1085 13.81 -15.34 -13.14
CA GLY A 1085 14.45 -14.89 -11.91
C GLY A 1085 15.48 -15.85 -11.31
N HIS A 1086 15.55 -17.11 -11.77
CA HIS A 1086 16.34 -18.18 -11.13
C HIS A 1086 17.79 -17.79 -10.82
N ILE A 1087 18.50 -17.25 -11.80
CA ILE A 1087 19.93 -16.90 -11.70
C ILE A 1087 20.19 -15.83 -10.63
N PHE A 1088 19.25 -14.90 -10.43
CA PHE A 1088 19.40 -13.79 -9.49
C PHE A 1088 18.93 -14.14 -8.08
N ASN A 1089 17.96 -15.05 -7.96
CA ASN A 1089 17.29 -15.34 -6.70
C ASN A 1089 17.88 -16.57 -6.00
N ASN A 1090 18.37 -17.57 -6.74
CA ASN A 1090 18.82 -18.85 -6.17
C ASN A 1090 20.34 -18.95 -5.99
N TYR A 1091 21.10 -17.90 -6.29
CA TYR A 1091 22.56 -17.86 -6.14
C TYR A 1091 22.98 -16.83 -5.08
N ARG A 1092 24.06 -17.13 -4.37
CA ARG A 1092 24.60 -16.29 -3.30
C ARG A 1092 25.07 -14.94 -3.81
N ARG A 1093 25.80 -14.90 -4.93
CA ARG A 1093 26.29 -13.66 -5.56
C ARG A 1093 27.08 -12.78 -4.58
N GLY A 1094 27.94 -13.41 -3.76
CA GLY A 1094 28.70 -12.70 -2.72
C GLY A 1094 27.88 -12.20 -1.52
N ARG A 1095 26.56 -12.39 -1.49
CA ARG A 1095 25.71 -11.96 -0.36
C ARG A 1095 25.98 -12.80 0.87
N GLN A 1096 26.36 -12.19 1.98
CA GLN A 1096 26.57 -12.91 3.24
C GLN A 1096 25.24 -13.37 3.87
N SER A 1097 24.16 -12.63 3.65
CA SER A 1097 22.80 -12.94 4.09
C SER A 1097 22.05 -13.94 3.20
N PHE A 1098 22.70 -14.53 2.20
CA PHE A 1098 22.06 -15.54 1.37
C PHE A 1098 21.75 -16.79 2.20
N SER A 1099 20.46 -17.16 2.24
CA SER A 1099 20.01 -18.38 2.89
C SER A 1099 19.27 -19.28 1.90
N VAL A 1100 19.47 -20.59 2.08
CA VAL A 1100 18.79 -21.61 1.26
C VAL A 1100 17.29 -21.57 1.53
N SER A 1101 16.91 -21.37 2.79
CA SER A 1101 15.50 -21.30 3.17
C SER A 1101 14.81 -20.11 2.51
N GLY A 1102 15.46 -18.93 2.49
CA GLY A 1102 14.92 -17.72 1.86
C GLY A 1102 14.68 -17.91 0.36
N ALA A 1103 15.66 -18.48 -0.36
CA ALA A 1103 15.51 -18.76 -1.79
C ALA A 1103 14.40 -19.80 -2.08
N ALA A 1104 14.33 -20.88 -1.29
CA ALA A 1104 13.32 -21.94 -1.45
C ALA A 1104 11.90 -21.46 -1.07
N ASN A 1105 11.76 -20.70 0.03
CA ASN A 1105 10.49 -20.14 0.47
C ASN A 1105 9.98 -19.09 -0.52
N ARG A 1106 10.88 -18.27 -1.10
CA ARG A 1106 10.49 -17.38 -2.19
C ARG A 1106 9.90 -18.16 -3.36
N ALA A 1107 10.57 -19.21 -3.84
CA ALA A 1107 10.00 -20.04 -4.92
C ALA A 1107 8.63 -20.63 -4.55
N LEU A 1108 8.46 -21.09 -3.31
CA LEU A 1108 7.23 -21.70 -2.84
C LEU A 1108 6.08 -20.70 -2.70
N TYR A 1109 6.25 -19.65 -1.89
CA TYR A 1109 5.16 -18.75 -1.49
C TYR A 1109 4.88 -17.63 -2.49
N ARG A 1110 5.93 -17.11 -3.16
CA ARG A 1110 5.75 -16.05 -4.15
C ARG A 1110 5.08 -16.54 -5.43
N TYR A 1111 5.28 -17.80 -5.81
CA TYR A 1111 4.82 -18.33 -7.10
C TYR A 1111 3.95 -19.57 -6.93
N ASN A 1112 4.52 -20.65 -6.41
CA ASN A 1112 3.91 -21.97 -6.53
C ASN A 1112 2.62 -22.13 -5.72
N THR A 1113 2.52 -21.55 -4.52
CA THR A 1113 1.28 -21.62 -3.73
C THR A 1113 0.14 -20.82 -4.36
N LYS A 1114 0.46 -19.68 -4.99
CA LYS A 1114 -0.51 -18.86 -5.74
C LYS A 1114 -1.08 -19.64 -6.93
N LEU A 1115 -0.18 -20.21 -7.75
CA LEU A 1115 -0.54 -21.08 -8.87
C LEU A 1115 -1.39 -22.28 -8.43
N ARG A 1116 -0.99 -22.93 -7.32
CA ARG A 1116 -1.77 -24.03 -6.74
C ARG A 1116 -3.17 -23.57 -6.33
N ASP A 1117 -3.29 -22.46 -5.62
CA ASP A 1117 -4.56 -22.06 -5.02
C ASP A 1117 -5.54 -21.53 -6.07
N GLY A 1118 -5.08 -20.76 -7.06
CA GLY A 1118 -5.93 -20.33 -8.17
C GLY A 1118 -6.37 -21.48 -9.09
N ALA A 1119 -5.51 -22.47 -9.36
CA ALA A 1119 -5.88 -23.63 -10.19
C ALA A 1119 -6.97 -24.52 -9.55
N LYS A 1120 -7.15 -24.46 -8.22
CA LYS A 1120 -8.15 -25.26 -7.51
C LYS A 1120 -9.57 -24.75 -7.67
N GLY A 1121 -9.78 -23.45 -7.93
CA GLY A 1121 -11.12 -22.87 -8.01
C GLY A 1121 -12.02 -23.61 -9.00
N LEU A 1122 -11.43 -24.09 -10.10
CA LEU A 1122 -12.13 -24.88 -11.11
C LEU A 1122 -12.63 -26.25 -10.59
N GLY A 1123 -11.95 -26.83 -9.59
CA GLY A 1123 -12.37 -28.05 -8.92
C GLY A 1123 -13.64 -27.85 -8.10
N LEU A 1124 -13.83 -26.68 -7.48
CA LEU A 1124 -15.08 -26.32 -6.82
C LEU A 1124 -16.21 -26.21 -7.85
N MET A 1125 -15.96 -25.50 -8.97
CA MET A 1125 -16.94 -25.38 -10.05
C MET A 1125 -17.36 -26.75 -10.57
N ARG A 1126 -16.41 -27.65 -10.84
CA ARG A 1126 -16.70 -29.03 -11.26
C ARG A 1126 -17.69 -29.72 -10.31
N ASN A 1127 -17.49 -29.62 -9.00
CA ASN A 1127 -18.36 -30.28 -8.01
C ASN A 1127 -19.76 -29.65 -7.98
N VAL A 1128 -19.86 -28.32 -8.01
CA VAL A 1128 -21.16 -27.62 -8.01
C VAL A 1128 -21.96 -27.97 -9.28
N TYR A 1129 -21.30 -28.04 -10.43
CA TYR A 1129 -21.94 -28.44 -11.69
C TYR A 1129 -22.26 -29.95 -11.74
N GLU A 1130 -21.54 -30.79 -11.00
CA GLU A 1130 -21.88 -32.21 -10.82
C GLU A 1130 -23.20 -32.38 -10.05
N ASP A 1131 -23.37 -31.63 -8.97
CA ASP A 1131 -24.62 -31.60 -8.22
C ASP A 1131 -25.76 -31.03 -9.08
N PHE A 1132 -25.54 -29.88 -9.74
CA PHE A 1132 -26.52 -29.27 -10.64
C PHE A 1132 -26.97 -30.24 -11.75
N ALA A 1133 -26.03 -30.92 -12.42
CA ALA A 1133 -26.35 -31.89 -13.47
C ALA A 1133 -27.16 -33.07 -12.93
N THR A 1134 -26.75 -33.61 -11.77
CA THR A 1134 -27.41 -34.76 -11.13
C THR A 1134 -28.82 -34.44 -10.69
N GLU A 1135 -29.05 -33.27 -10.10
CA GLU A 1135 -30.38 -32.81 -9.66
C GLU A 1135 -31.34 -32.57 -10.83
N ASN A 1136 -30.82 -32.11 -11.97
CA ASN A 1136 -31.60 -31.92 -13.19
C ASN A 1136 -31.73 -33.20 -14.06
N GLY A 1137 -31.18 -34.33 -13.60
CA GLY A 1137 -31.32 -35.64 -14.25
C GLY A 1137 -30.40 -35.87 -15.45
N TYR A 1138 -29.30 -35.13 -15.55
CA TYR A 1138 -28.28 -35.27 -16.59
C TYR A 1138 -27.12 -36.14 -16.12
N ALA A 1139 -26.47 -36.82 -17.07
CA ALA A 1139 -25.19 -37.48 -16.80
C ALA A 1139 -24.10 -36.39 -16.76
N PHE A 1140 -23.42 -36.26 -15.63
CA PHE A 1140 -22.41 -35.22 -15.42
C PHE A 1140 -21.34 -35.18 -16.52
N ASP A 1141 -20.75 -36.33 -16.87
CA ASP A 1141 -19.64 -36.37 -17.85
C ASP A 1141 -20.04 -35.77 -19.21
N ALA A 1142 -21.22 -36.13 -19.72
CA ALA A 1142 -21.74 -35.59 -20.98
C ALA A 1142 -22.13 -34.10 -20.88
N TYR A 1143 -22.46 -33.63 -19.68
CA TYR A 1143 -22.85 -32.25 -19.42
C TYR A 1143 -21.63 -31.34 -19.27
N TRP A 1144 -20.62 -31.80 -18.53
CA TRP A 1144 -19.37 -31.11 -18.26
C TRP A 1144 -18.50 -30.97 -19.51
N GLU A 1145 -18.51 -31.97 -20.40
CA GLU A 1145 -17.85 -31.94 -21.72
C GLU A 1145 -18.30 -30.73 -22.56
N ILE A 1146 -19.56 -30.32 -22.44
CA ILE A 1146 -20.12 -29.19 -23.19
C ILE A 1146 -19.92 -27.87 -22.42
N LEU A 1147 -20.26 -27.82 -21.13
CA LEU A 1147 -20.27 -26.56 -20.39
C LEU A 1147 -18.88 -26.04 -20.03
N ALA A 1148 -17.96 -26.92 -19.63
CA ALA A 1148 -16.67 -26.47 -19.13
C ALA A 1148 -15.86 -25.69 -20.20
N PRO A 1149 -15.81 -26.14 -21.47
CA PRO A 1149 -15.15 -25.38 -22.53
C PRO A 1149 -15.82 -24.04 -22.87
N ILE A 1150 -17.12 -23.88 -22.58
CA ILE A 1150 -17.88 -22.64 -22.82
C ILE A 1150 -17.66 -21.65 -21.68
N PHE A 1151 -17.74 -22.12 -20.44
CA PHE A 1151 -17.77 -21.26 -19.26
C PHE A 1151 -16.42 -21.04 -18.61
N PHE A 1152 -15.46 -21.95 -18.75
CA PHE A 1152 -14.18 -21.86 -18.06
C PHE A 1152 -12.96 -22.09 -18.95
N PRO A 1153 -12.94 -21.62 -20.22
CA PRO A 1153 -11.83 -21.93 -21.13
C PRO A 1153 -10.48 -21.46 -20.56
N ASP A 1154 -10.40 -20.21 -20.10
CA ASP A 1154 -9.14 -19.62 -19.62
C ASP A 1154 -8.68 -20.28 -18.31
N ASN A 1155 -9.61 -20.57 -17.40
CA ASN A 1155 -9.30 -21.28 -16.16
C ASN A 1155 -8.83 -22.72 -16.42
N ILE A 1156 -9.37 -23.41 -17.44
CA ILE A 1156 -8.91 -24.74 -17.86
C ILE A 1156 -7.47 -24.67 -18.40
N LEU A 1157 -7.19 -23.72 -19.30
CA LEU A 1157 -5.85 -23.53 -19.86
C LEU A 1157 -4.84 -23.21 -18.75
N ALA A 1158 -5.17 -22.26 -17.88
CA ALA A 1158 -4.34 -21.84 -16.76
C ALA A 1158 -4.09 -23.01 -15.78
N SER A 1159 -5.12 -23.79 -15.43
CA SER A 1159 -4.97 -24.98 -14.58
C SER A 1159 -4.08 -26.05 -15.23
N GLY A 1160 -4.21 -26.24 -16.55
CA GLY A 1160 -3.33 -27.10 -17.33
C GLY A 1160 -1.87 -26.62 -17.28
N MET A 1161 -1.63 -25.32 -17.40
CA MET A 1161 -0.29 -24.73 -17.28
C MET A 1161 0.33 -24.97 -15.90
N VAL A 1162 -0.47 -24.88 -14.83
CA VAL A 1162 -0.01 -25.18 -13.47
C VAL A 1162 0.38 -26.65 -13.33
N PHE A 1163 -0.42 -27.56 -13.88
CA PHE A 1163 -0.08 -28.98 -13.91
C PHE A 1163 1.23 -29.24 -14.70
N ASP A 1164 1.37 -28.64 -15.87
CA ASP A 1164 2.57 -28.71 -16.70
C ASP A 1164 3.80 -28.13 -15.95
N HIS A 1165 3.62 -27.00 -15.25
CA HIS A 1165 4.65 -26.36 -14.43
C HIS A 1165 5.11 -27.26 -13.29
N PHE A 1166 4.20 -27.78 -12.49
CA PHE A 1166 4.51 -28.66 -11.37
C PHE A 1166 5.13 -29.98 -11.83
N THR A 1167 4.61 -30.58 -12.90
CA THR A 1167 5.21 -31.78 -13.49
C THR A 1167 6.64 -31.52 -13.94
N ARG A 1168 6.90 -30.34 -14.51
CA ARG A 1168 8.24 -29.89 -14.89
C ARG A 1168 9.13 -29.67 -13.66
N LEU A 1169 8.67 -29.03 -12.60
CA LEU A 1169 9.45 -28.86 -11.35
C LEU A 1169 9.91 -30.22 -10.82
N LEU A 1170 8.99 -31.19 -10.76
CA LEU A 1170 9.29 -32.55 -10.33
C LEU A 1170 10.29 -33.25 -11.25
N ALA A 1171 10.08 -33.18 -12.57
CA ALA A 1171 10.90 -33.87 -13.57
C ALA A 1171 12.18 -33.11 -13.99
N ARG A 1172 12.41 -31.90 -13.47
CA ARG A 1172 13.49 -31.01 -13.88
C ARG A 1172 14.87 -31.69 -13.81
N PRO A 1173 15.65 -31.74 -14.89
CA PRO A 1173 16.99 -32.35 -14.88
C PRO A 1173 18.03 -31.41 -14.22
N GLN A 1174 19.18 -32.00 -13.86
CA GLN A 1174 20.40 -31.23 -13.60
C GLN A 1174 20.75 -30.40 -14.84
N ASP A 1175 21.37 -29.24 -14.67
CA ASP A 1175 21.96 -28.49 -15.78
C ASP A 1175 23.30 -29.10 -16.24
N GLY A 1176 23.82 -28.63 -17.38
CA GLY A 1176 25.12 -29.02 -17.90
C GLY A 1176 25.14 -30.24 -18.82
N GLU A 1177 26.29 -30.90 -18.93
CA GLU A 1177 26.52 -31.97 -19.90
C GLU A 1177 25.87 -33.29 -19.50
N HIS A 1178 25.16 -33.91 -20.44
CA HIS A 1178 24.54 -35.21 -20.25
C HIS A 1178 25.06 -36.24 -21.26
N PHE A 1179 25.28 -37.46 -20.79
CA PHE A 1179 25.79 -38.58 -21.57
C PHE A 1179 24.94 -39.83 -21.35
N ARG A 1180 25.10 -40.84 -22.19
CA ARG A 1180 24.42 -42.14 -22.02
C ARG A 1180 25.35 -43.13 -21.34
N THR A 1181 24.87 -43.79 -20.29
CA THR A 1181 25.59 -44.92 -19.67
C THR A 1181 25.28 -46.23 -20.41
N GLN A 1182 26.23 -47.16 -20.49
CA GLN A 1182 26.04 -48.42 -21.21
C GLN A 1182 24.87 -49.22 -20.63
N GLY A 1183 23.84 -49.46 -21.45
CA GLY A 1183 22.64 -50.22 -21.04
C GLY A 1183 21.57 -49.40 -20.33
N ASP A 1184 21.78 -48.10 -20.09
CA ASP A 1184 20.78 -47.17 -19.56
C ASP A 1184 20.17 -46.35 -20.71
N PRO A 1185 18.84 -46.38 -20.94
CA PRO A 1185 18.21 -45.54 -21.94
C PRO A 1185 18.19 -44.05 -21.55
N VAL A 1186 18.41 -43.71 -20.28
CA VAL A 1186 18.32 -42.36 -19.73
C VAL A 1186 19.66 -41.62 -19.88
N LEU A 1187 19.61 -40.36 -20.32
CA LEU A 1187 20.77 -39.48 -20.31
C LEU A 1187 21.03 -39.01 -18.88
N ARG A 1188 22.27 -39.16 -18.43
CA ARG A 1188 22.73 -38.88 -17.08
C ARG A 1188 23.63 -37.66 -17.08
N SER A 1189 23.54 -36.80 -16.06
CA SER A 1189 24.41 -35.64 -15.95
C SER A 1189 25.83 -36.08 -15.60
N LYS A 1190 26.83 -35.41 -16.17
CA LYS A 1190 28.23 -35.59 -15.78
C LYS A 1190 28.52 -35.07 -14.37
N ALA A 1191 27.65 -34.21 -13.83
CA ALA A 1191 27.83 -33.64 -12.49
C ALA A 1191 27.45 -34.62 -11.37
N ASP A 1192 26.45 -35.49 -11.59
CA ASP A 1192 25.85 -36.32 -10.54
C ASP A 1192 25.98 -37.84 -10.75
N THR A 1193 26.49 -38.29 -11.90
CA THR A 1193 26.54 -39.71 -12.26
C THR A 1193 27.97 -40.21 -12.45
N TYR A 1194 28.29 -41.34 -11.80
CA TYR A 1194 29.58 -42.02 -11.95
C TYR A 1194 29.66 -42.76 -13.29
N GLY A 1195 30.30 -42.13 -14.28
CA GLY A 1195 30.50 -42.68 -15.63
C GLY A 1195 31.14 -41.63 -16.54
N ASP A 1196 31.53 -42.04 -17.75
CA ASP A 1196 32.07 -41.13 -18.76
C ASP A 1196 31.59 -41.55 -20.16
N GLY A 1197 31.36 -40.57 -21.02
CA GLY A 1197 30.81 -40.75 -22.36
C GLY A 1197 30.74 -39.42 -23.12
N PRO A 1198 30.57 -39.46 -24.45
CA PRO A 1198 30.42 -38.24 -25.23
C PRO A 1198 29.18 -37.47 -24.76
N THR A 1199 29.31 -36.15 -24.62
CA THR A 1199 28.18 -35.27 -24.35
C THR A 1199 27.19 -35.39 -25.51
N LEU A 1200 25.97 -35.85 -25.21
CA LEU A 1200 24.90 -36.02 -26.20
C LEU A 1200 23.92 -34.84 -26.19
N VAL A 1201 23.71 -34.24 -25.03
CA VAL A 1201 22.93 -33.01 -24.86
C VAL A 1201 23.58 -32.17 -23.76
N ARG A 1202 23.53 -30.85 -23.92
CA ARG A 1202 23.88 -29.90 -22.86
C ARG A 1202 22.60 -29.18 -22.46
N VAL A 1203 22.18 -29.39 -21.23
CA VAL A 1203 20.99 -28.77 -20.66
C VAL A 1203 21.38 -27.38 -20.14
N PRO A 1204 20.71 -26.30 -20.55
CA PRO A 1204 21.00 -24.97 -20.03
C PRO A 1204 20.57 -24.84 -18.56
N ASN A 1205 21.24 -23.94 -17.82
CA ASN A 1205 20.91 -23.64 -16.43
C ASN A 1205 19.87 -22.50 -16.37
N GLY A 1206 18.64 -22.83 -16.00
CA GLY A 1206 17.52 -21.89 -15.98
C GLY A 1206 16.88 -21.68 -17.36
N ALA A 1207 16.18 -20.55 -17.51
CA ALA A 1207 15.48 -20.20 -18.74
C ALA A 1207 16.43 -19.80 -19.88
N THR A 1208 16.02 -20.08 -21.12
CA THR A 1208 16.69 -19.70 -22.37
C THR A 1208 15.71 -19.01 -23.32
N GLY A 1209 16.17 -18.17 -24.24
CA GLY A 1209 15.29 -17.57 -25.26
C GLY A 1209 15.42 -18.30 -26.59
N TYR A 1210 14.31 -18.85 -27.11
CA TYR A 1210 14.28 -19.47 -28.45
C TYR A 1210 12.95 -19.18 -29.14
N PHE A 1211 13.01 -18.79 -30.43
CA PHE A 1211 11.82 -18.61 -31.29
C PHE A 1211 10.75 -17.62 -30.77
N GLY A 1212 11.13 -16.67 -29.91
CA GLY A 1212 10.22 -15.66 -29.36
C GLY A 1212 9.53 -16.04 -28.05
N ASP A 1213 9.75 -17.26 -27.56
CA ASP A 1213 9.26 -17.75 -26.25
C ASP A 1213 10.44 -18.17 -25.35
N ILE A 1214 10.19 -18.36 -24.05
CA ILE A 1214 11.21 -18.89 -23.16
C ILE A 1214 11.25 -20.44 -23.20
N GLY A 1215 12.44 -20.98 -23.47
CA GLY A 1215 12.78 -22.38 -23.26
C GLY A 1215 13.15 -22.62 -21.80
N LEU A 1216 12.66 -23.71 -21.21
CA LEU A 1216 12.87 -24.00 -19.80
C LEU A 1216 13.94 -25.08 -19.61
N GLY A 1217 15.06 -24.70 -19.02
CA GLY A 1217 16.22 -25.57 -18.80
C GLY A 1217 16.18 -26.39 -17.50
N GLY A 1218 17.34 -26.99 -17.21
CA GLY A 1218 17.62 -27.67 -15.95
C GLY A 1218 18.01 -26.67 -14.87
N ARG A 1219 18.16 -27.16 -13.64
CA ARG A 1219 18.73 -26.40 -12.51
C ARG A 1219 19.58 -27.34 -11.67
N PRO A 1220 20.61 -26.85 -10.95
CA PRO A 1220 21.32 -27.68 -9.99
C PRO A 1220 20.33 -28.28 -8.99
N VAL A 1221 20.45 -29.58 -8.70
CA VAL A 1221 19.57 -30.26 -7.73
C VAL A 1221 20.06 -30.01 -6.31
N GLU A 1222 21.37 -29.97 -6.12
CA GLU A 1222 22.06 -29.77 -4.86
C GLU A 1222 22.30 -28.31 -4.49
N ASN A 1223 22.56 -28.08 -3.21
CA ASN A 1223 23.16 -26.84 -2.72
C ASN A 1223 24.67 -26.97 -2.85
N ALA A 1224 25.28 -26.30 -3.82
CA ALA A 1224 26.73 -26.38 -4.00
C ALA A 1224 27.46 -25.54 -2.95
N LEU A 1225 28.65 -26.03 -2.58
CA LEU A 1225 29.61 -25.30 -1.74
C LEU A 1225 30.67 -24.68 -2.66
N ALA A 1226 31.20 -23.52 -2.27
CA ALA A 1226 32.25 -22.86 -3.04
C ALA A 1226 33.47 -23.76 -3.13
N SER A 1227 34.12 -23.87 -4.29
CA SER A 1227 35.30 -24.74 -4.45
C SER A 1227 36.64 -24.01 -4.26
N ASP A 1228 36.61 -22.68 -4.11
CA ASP A 1228 37.77 -21.80 -4.20
C ASP A 1228 38.11 -21.10 -2.86
N LYS A 1229 37.39 -21.42 -1.78
CA LYS A 1229 37.58 -20.82 -0.44
C LYS A 1229 38.40 -21.68 0.52
N GLY A 1230 38.96 -22.79 0.04
CA GLY A 1230 39.80 -23.69 0.85
C GLY A 1230 39.00 -24.40 1.94
N ASP A 1231 39.46 -24.37 3.19
CA ASP A 1231 38.75 -24.98 4.33
C ASP A 1231 37.38 -24.33 4.58
N TYR A 1232 37.29 -23.01 4.31
CA TYR A 1232 36.07 -22.24 4.44
C TYR A 1232 35.05 -22.55 3.35
N SER A 1233 35.36 -23.33 2.32
CA SER A 1233 34.39 -23.78 1.30
C SER A 1233 33.08 -24.30 1.90
N SER A 1234 33.16 -24.95 3.07
CA SER A 1234 31.99 -25.44 3.81
C SER A 1234 31.08 -24.36 4.40
N ASP A 1235 31.56 -23.12 4.55
CA ASP A 1235 30.79 -21.97 5.06
C ASP A 1235 30.12 -21.16 3.92
N PHE A 1236 30.50 -21.44 2.66
CA PHE A 1236 30.02 -20.72 1.50
C PHE A 1236 29.10 -21.61 0.66
N THR A 1237 27.82 -21.68 1.04
CA THR A 1237 26.79 -22.22 0.15
C THR A 1237 26.56 -21.25 -1.01
N VAL A 1238 26.80 -21.70 -2.25
CA VAL A 1238 26.82 -20.86 -3.46
C VAL A 1238 25.42 -20.72 -4.08
N ASN A 1239 24.57 -21.74 -3.93
CA ASN A 1239 23.23 -21.74 -4.50
C ASN A 1239 22.23 -22.55 -3.65
N ALA A 1240 20.95 -22.28 -3.88
CA ALA A 1240 19.84 -23.12 -3.48
C ALA A 1240 19.41 -24.00 -4.68
N GLY A 1241 19.54 -25.31 -4.52
CA GLY A 1241 19.20 -26.29 -5.56
C GLY A 1241 17.69 -26.52 -5.72
N SER A 1242 17.30 -27.17 -6.81
CA SER A 1242 15.90 -27.50 -7.16
C SER A 1242 15.31 -28.66 -6.33
N TYR A 1243 16.06 -29.23 -5.39
CA TYR A 1243 15.54 -30.25 -4.47
C TYR A 1243 14.24 -29.83 -3.77
N TYR A 1244 14.15 -28.57 -3.34
CA TYR A 1244 13.00 -28.04 -2.62
C TYR A 1244 11.77 -27.89 -3.53
N ASP A 1245 11.96 -27.39 -4.76
CA ASP A 1245 10.91 -27.35 -5.78
C ASP A 1245 10.32 -28.76 -5.97
N LYS A 1246 11.17 -29.78 -6.11
CA LYS A 1246 10.78 -31.18 -6.32
C LYS A 1246 10.01 -31.77 -5.15
N ILE A 1247 10.50 -31.61 -3.91
CA ILE A 1247 9.84 -32.21 -2.74
C ILE A 1247 8.49 -31.55 -2.47
N PHE A 1248 8.41 -30.22 -2.57
CA PHE A 1248 7.18 -29.47 -2.34
C PHE A 1248 6.16 -29.65 -3.47
N THR A 1249 6.57 -30.04 -4.69
CA THR A 1249 5.63 -30.35 -5.78
C THR A 1249 4.58 -31.39 -5.36
N SER A 1250 4.98 -32.39 -4.56
CA SER A 1250 4.03 -33.41 -4.05
C SER A 1250 2.92 -32.80 -3.20
N MET A 1251 3.24 -31.82 -2.35
CA MET A 1251 2.27 -31.04 -1.58
C MET A 1251 1.41 -30.17 -2.51
N LEU A 1252 2.05 -29.44 -3.43
CA LEU A 1252 1.37 -28.54 -4.36
C LEU A 1252 0.32 -29.26 -5.23
N MET A 1253 0.57 -30.51 -5.63
CA MET A 1253 -0.36 -31.32 -6.41
C MET A 1253 -1.47 -32.02 -5.57
N THR A 1254 -1.31 -32.14 -4.25
CA THR A 1254 -2.20 -33.01 -3.43
C THR A 1254 -2.99 -32.30 -2.36
N GLU A 1255 -2.56 -31.11 -1.93
CA GLU A 1255 -3.23 -30.35 -0.89
C GLU A 1255 -4.46 -29.62 -1.46
N SER A 1256 -5.64 -29.82 -0.88
CA SER A 1256 -6.86 -29.06 -1.18
C SER A 1256 -7.18 -28.14 0.00
N ILE A 1257 -7.54 -26.89 -0.27
CA ILE A 1257 -7.91 -25.90 0.75
C ILE A 1257 -9.37 -25.50 0.47
N ASP A 1258 -10.18 -25.42 1.51
CA ASP A 1258 -11.62 -25.16 1.47
C ASP A 1258 -11.99 -23.88 2.25
N ASN A 1259 -11.19 -22.82 2.08
CA ASN A 1259 -11.35 -21.52 2.72
C ASN A 1259 -12.29 -20.58 1.91
N PHE A 1260 -13.34 -21.14 1.34
CA PHE A 1260 -14.28 -20.41 0.49
C PHE A 1260 -15.39 -19.76 1.33
N ILE A 1261 -15.79 -18.57 0.93
CA ILE A 1261 -17.00 -17.89 1.40
C ILE A 1261 -17.89 -17.56 0.19
N SER A 1262 -19.18 -17.48 0.47
CA SER A 1262 -20.20 -17.09 -0.50
C SER A 1262 -21.25 -16.30 0.24
N ASP A 1263 -21.83 -15.30 -0.43
CA ASP A 1263 -22.98 -14.55 0.06
C ASP A 1263 -24.31 -15.32 -0.10
N SER A 1264 -24.26 -16.55 -0.64
CA SER A 1264 -25.42 -17.42 -0.93
C SER A 1264 -25.62 -18.60 0.01
#